data_AF-A0A9E0VS51-F1
#
_entry.id   AF-A0A9E0VS51-F1
#
_cell.length_a   1.000
_cell.length_b   1.000
_cell.length_c   1.000
_cell.angle_alpha   90.00
_cell.angle_beta   90.00
_cell.angle_gamma   90.00
#
_symmetry.space_group_name_H-M   'P 1'
#
loop_
_entity.id
_entity.type
_entity.pdbx_description
1 polymer ?
#
loop_
_entity_poly.entity_id
_entity_poly.type
_entity_poly.pdbx_seq_one_letter_code
_entity_poly.pdbx_strand_id
1 'polypeptide(L)'
;MSVWRRINKIQLYVFSVAIACAGVVNAGVDIRSERPLSAFSNEAFYVGHIDDCRDLKSLHVGSFSSLIEYSPIETTSSLQSPYACELAFSVSGAERFSPIVDLEFLSSEPYRYGELFIVEDIGPLLEFSSVSIDSSDGLQSLQVAVSASDDTDISHLEFNVTGLRASDLRAASGVVGEARKLAFASTTKHSRIYPESDEQAVFSFRLPVKSPLSAAEIAHNALVLIEATVVDASGNKHSISQIAFTGENVDEQINGLFVSPSKLLFTNLLESSQLIPSVDYQFRGLTPLPGRGNGITYSSSDPSSVYVTDDGRVYPLRAISEPVVISVSIPDQAQIDVPVTVDFSKQLLKLKAEGISSSTPFILPRLNSSIALPVLIGVFDDGSEAPLNDSLSVSLILPEGAESVLSLAAGNVVSASAAIPTQTSIPLSASLSLYPSISGLVPIAAVDHPPEVALNVASSVATGENLVLNVVADDDVAVKAVEFWLDGAVISRRSEPPFQVNLPISEEMVGRQLSLQAVAIDTAGQTVETLPQEVTVVQERNVVVPRYNFENPLDGLRVVESSPYKLQVASFLGTLPEIENYRSGINRVEFYVDGLKVGEAYYPILEERPQERDPNVKDLFEVWQFESLAPSISTHETAVSVSARVYAENGGESDAPAKLLRILENTPPVTRVKSPVTGAIATVGQILPIEIEVSDDTLALGTDIELLLNGDTIISRHYSNVEKVAVGAFGYGVTTLDFSFEVSEELLGQSLRLQSRALDFHQRESLSEQVIVPVKADQMPTIAISHPAEGAHITSGVPVELRANVADDLGIDYVDFYINEQIVGTDHQAPFAFIYDTPTLIESEQPLTIFADVTDTAGQIARSNPIMATLGKDELPPVINLASPSINGTDAGDDISAVVASSEIVIKVTGYDNVGVDRVELFGVKKIDGVGYVLTGAETDKLTG
;
A
#
# COMPACT_ATOMS: atom_id res chain seq x y z
N MET A 1 57.38 -41.90 -27.51
CA MET A 1 58.57 -41.78 -26.63
C MET A 1 58.29 -40.62 -25.68
N SER A 2 58.14 -40.90 -24.38
CA SER A 2 58.22 -39.96 -23.22
C SER A 2 57.13 -38.85 -23.07
N VAL A 3 56.50 -38.54 -21.92
CA VAL A 3 56.43 -39.06 -20.54
C VAL A 3 55.20 -38.40 -19.84
N TRP A 4 54.36 -39.23 -19.20
CA TRP A 4 53.55 -39.12 -17.96
C TRP A 4 53.13 -37.78 -17.30
N ARG A 5 51.84 -37.68 -16.93
CA ARG A 5 51.31 -38.05 -15.59
C ARG A 5 49.76 -38.09 -15.54
N ARG A 6 49.23 -39.16 -14.92
CA ARG A 6 47.83 -39.42 -14.53
C ARG A 6 47.55 -38.87 -13.12
N ILE A 7 46.25 -38.69 -12.81
CA ILE A 7 45.48 -39.24 -11.65
C ILE A 7 44.37 -38.22 -11.32
N ASN A 8 43.11 -38.43 -11.72
CA ASN A 8 42.01 -39.27 -11.19
C ASN A 8 41.18 -38.62 -10.06
N LYS A 9 39.88 -38.54 -10.36
CA LYS A 9 38.75 -38.08 -9.55
C LYS A 9 38.71 -38.74 -8.17
N ILE A 10 38.48 -37.93 -7.13
CA ILE A 10 38.03 -38.39 -5.82
C ILE A 10 36.56 -37.94 -5.68
N GLN A 11 35.65 -38.91 -5.69
CA GLN A 11 34.29 -38.77 -5.17
C GLN A 11 34.39 -38.67 -3.64
N LEU A 12 34.00 -37.54 -3.07
CA LEU A 12 33.72 -37.43 -1.65
C LEU A 12 32.28 -37.94 -1.42
N TYR A 13 32.17 -39.08 -0.75
CA TYR A 13 30.92 -39.51 -0.12
C TYR A 13 30.71 -38.64 1.12
N VAL A 14 29.72 -37.75 1.10
CA VAL A 14 29.21 -37.12 2.32
C VAL A 14 28.14 -38.06 2.89
N PHE A 15 28.46 -38.72 3.99
CA PHE A 15 27.51 -39.42 4.84
C PHE A 15 26.63 -38.38 5.53
N SER A 16 25.37 -38.24 5.11
CA SER A 16 24.35 -37.51 5.86
C SER A 16 23.88 -38.37 7.04
N VAL A 17 24.49 -38.14 8.21
CA VAL A 17 23.95 -38.60 9.49
C VAL A 17 22.90 -37.56 9.91
N ALA A 18 21.63 -37.89 9.72
CA ALA A 18 20.52 -37.10 10.26
C ALA A 18 20.43 -37.34 11.77
N ILE A 19 21.02 -36.42 12.54
CA ILE A 19 20.69 -36.23 13.95
C ILE A 19 19.55 -35.20 13.94
N ALA A 20 18.33 -35.66 14.18
CA ALA A 20 17.22 -34.77 14.48
C ALA A 20 17.44 -34.20 15.88
N CYS A 21 18.05 -33.02 15.97
CA CYS A 21 17.81 -32.12 17.09
C CYS A 21 16.44 -31.48 16.85
N ALA A 22 15.45 -31.81 17.69
CA ALA A 22 14.28 -30.98 17.83
C ALA A 22 14.73 -29.66 18.48
N GLY A 23 14.91 -28.61 17.67
CA GLY A 23 15.04 -27.26 18.18
C GLY A 23 13.65 -26.76 18.58
N VAL A 24 13.51 -26.33 19.82
CA VAL A 24 12.36 -25.55 20.29
C VAL A 24 12.33 -24.28 19.44
N VAL A 25 11.20 -24.01 18.78
CA VAL A 25 10.98 -22.75 18.06
C VAL A 25 10.66 -21.71 19.13
N ASN A 26 11.61 -20.84 19.46
CA ASN A 26 11.34 -19.65 20.28
C ASN A 26 10.53 -18.66 19.44
N ALA A 27 9.57 -17.97 20.04
CA ALA A 27 8.91 -16.81 19.44
C ALA A 27 9.97 -15.76 19.10
N GLY A 28 9.96 -15.24 17.87
CA GLY A 28 10.74 -14.09 17.44
C GLY A 28 10.22 -12.84 18.15
N VAL A 29 11.05 -12.27 19.02
CA VAL A 29 10.76 -11.01 19.71
C VAL A 29 11.86 -10.02 19.36
N ASP A 30 11.46 -8.78 19.19
CA ASP A 30 12.32 -7.65 18.85
C ASP A 30 11.86 -6.44 19.66
N ILE A 31 12.78 -5.67 20.22
CA ILE A 31 12.49 -4.38 20.83
C ILE A 31 13.16 -3.33 19.95
N ARG A 32 12.39 -2.36 19.49
CA ARG A 32 12.96 -1.25 18.71
C ARG A 32 12.59 0.08 19.32
N SER A 33 13.44 1.09 19.13
CA SER A 33 13.08 2.45 19.53
C SER A 33 11.93 3.00 18.68
N GLU A 34 10.92 3.58 19.33
CA GLU A 34 9.77 4.23 18.67
C GLU A 34 10.19 5.58 18.04
N ARG A 35 11.14 6.26 18.70
CA ARG A 35 11.70 7.56 18.32
C ARG A 35 13.20 7.59 18.62
N PRO A 36 14.00 8.45 17.96
CA PRO A 36 15.43 8.57 18.21
C PRO A 36 15.74 8.75 19.71
N LEU A 37 16.59 7.88 20.23
CA LEU A 37 17.01 7.92 21.62
C LEU A 37 17.87 9.16 21.89
N SER A 38 17.71 9.75 23.08
CA SER A 38 18.45 10.93 23.49
C SER A 38 19.05 10.75 24.87
N ALA A 39 20.35 11.04 25.00
CA ALA A 39 21.04 11.04 26.28
C ALA A 39 20.45 12.04 27.29
N PHE A 40 19.76 13.08 26.80
CA PHE A 40 19.17 14.17 27.60
C PHE A 40 17.71 13.91 28.00
N SER A 41 17.09 12.85 27.51
CA SER A 41 15.73 12.46 27.93
C SER A 41 15.78 11.56 29.16
N ASN A 42 14.84 11.76 30.09
CA ASN A 42 14.65 10.89 31.25
C ASN A 42 13.78 9.66 30.95
N GLU A 43 13.22 9.60 29.74
CA GLU A 43 12.33 8.56 29.27
C GLU A 43 12.70 8.17 27.83
N ALA A 44 12.69 6.88 27.55
CA ALA A 44 12.88 6.31 26.23
C ALA A 44 11.62 5.54 25.83
N PHE A 45 11.30 5.52 24.54
CA PHE A 45 10.08 4.92 24.01
C PHE A 45 10.43 3.82 23.03
N TYR A 46 9.76 2.68 23.20
CA TYR A 46 10.05 1.42 22.54
C TYR A 46 8.78 0.82 21.96
N VAL A 47 8.96 -0.03 20.96
CA VAL A 47 7.93 -0.93 20.44
C VAL A 47 8.47 -2.34 20.57
N GLY A 48 7.76 -3.21 21.30
CA GLY A 48 8.05 -4.64 21.32
C GLY A 48 7.26 -5.33 20.22
N HIS A 49 7.94 -5.99 19.29
CA HIS A 49 7.35 -6.82 18.25
C HIS A 49 7.43 -8.30 18.66
N ILE A 50 6.36 -9.04 18.36
CA ILE A 50 6.21 -10.48 18.64
C ILE A 50 5.68 -11.14 17.38
N ASP A 51 6.41 -12.12 16.85
CA ASP A 51 6.16 -12.73 15.53
C ASP A 51 4.87 -13.57 15.43
N ASP A 52 4.41 -14.13 16.55
CA ASP A 52 3.17 -14.91 16.65
C ASP A 52 2.45 -14.68 17.99
N CYS A 53 1.41 -13.86 17.94
CA CYS A 53 0.56 -13.53 19.08
C CYS A 53 -0.71 -14.38 19.16
N ARG A 54 -0.88 -15.41 18.30
CA ARG A 54 -2.08 -16.27 18.30
C ARG A 54 -2.29 -16.98 19.64
N ASP A 55 -1.19 -17.32 20.31
CA ASP A 55 -1.19 -18.03 21.58
C ASP A 55 -0.79 -17.12 22.76
N LEU A 56 -0.64 -15.80 22.57
CA LEU A 56 -0.22 -14.87 23.62
C LEU A 56 -1.34 -14.65 24.64
N LYS A 57 -1.03 -14.85 25.92
CA LYS A 57 -1.95 -14.75 27.06
C LYS A 57 -1.88 -13.37 27.74
N SER A 58 -0.67 -12.92 28.07
CA SER A 58 -0.40 -11.58 28.61
C SER A 58 1.03 -11.18 28.29
N LEU A 59 1.34 -9.89 28.32
CA LEU A 59 2.70 -9.41 28.19
C LEU A 59 3.03 -8.33 29.23
N HIS A 60 4.27 -8.26 29.69
CA HIS A 60 4.74 -7.22 30.59
C HIS A 60 5.92 -6.49 29.97
N VAL A 61 5.89 -5.17 29.93
CA VAL A 61 6.93 -4.38 29.28
C VAL A 61 7.39 -3.25 30.19
N GLY A 62 8.66 -2.86 30.11
CA GLY A 62 9.23 -1.82 30.97
C GLY A 62 10.73 -2.01 31.22
N SER A 63 11.19 -1.68 32.42
CA SER A 63 12.56 -1.97 32.86
C SER A 63 12.61 -3.18 33.80
N PHE A 64 13.81 -3.63 34.14
CA PHE A 64 14.01 -4.69 35.15
C PHE A 64 13.36 -4.36 36.49
N SER A 65 13.39 -3.09 36.89
CA SER A 65 12.81 -2.61 38.15
C SER A 65 11.32 -2.25 38.08
N SER A 66 10.75 -2.11 36.88
CA SER A 66 9.37 -1.63 36.70
C SER A 66 8.78 -2.16 35.39
N LEU A 67 8.03 -3.26 35.50
CA LEU A 67 7.25 -3.85 34.42
C LEU A 67 5.77 -3.51 34.56
N ILE A 68 5.13 -3.21 33.44
CA ILE A 68 3.70 -2.93 33.35
C ILE A 68 3.06 -4.06 32.55
N GLU A 69 2.02 -4.69 33.09
CA GLU A 69 1.25 -5.73 32.42
C GLU A 69 0.28 -5.12 31.40
N TYR A 70 0.23 -5.71 30.21
CA TYR A 70 -0.68 -5.40 29.11
C TYR A 70 -1.38 -6.67 28.63
N SER A 71 -2.60 -6.50 28.12
CA SER A 71 -3.36 -7.54 27.45
C SER A 71 -3.00 -7.62 25.96
N PRO A 72 -3.06 -8.80 25.32
CA PRO A 72 -2.82 -8.94 23.87
C PRO A 72 -3.71 -8.04 23.00
N ILE A 73 -4.88 -7.62 23.49
CA ILE A 73 -5.78 -6.68 22.78
C ILE A 73 -5.24 -5.25 22.72
N GLU A 74 -4.29 -4.89 23.59
CA GLU A 74 -3.63 -3.57 23.60
C GLU A 74 -2.47 -3.50 22.60
N THR A 75 -2.18 -4.62 21.93
CA THR A 75 -1.20 -4.70 20.86
C THR A 75 -1.82 -4.33 19.52
N THR A 76 -1.00 -3.81 18.61
CA THR A 76 -1.38 -3.55 17.22
C THR A 76 -0.84 -4.66 16.32
N SER A 77 -1.65 -5.18 15.40
CA SER A 77 -1.17 -6.18 14.43
C SER A 77 -0.07 -5.62 13.52
N SER A 78 0.98 -6.39 13.27
CA SER A 78 2.00 -6.02 12.28
C SER A 78 1.42 -6.01 10.86
N LEU A 79 1.92 -5.09 10.03
CA LEU A 79 1.58 -5.03 8.60
C LEU A 79 2.26 -6.14 7.77
N GLN A 80 3.28 -6.80 8.32
CA GLN A 80 4.12 -7.78 7.61
C GLN A 80 3.64 -9.23 7.84
N SER A 81 3.15 -9.53 9.03
CA SER A 81 2.61 -10.85 9.39
C SER A 81 1.25 -10.69 10.07
N PRO A 82 0.20 -11.41 9.62
CA PRO A 82 -1.12 -11.37 10.24
C PRO A 82 -1.17 -12.08 11.60
N TYR A 83 -0.08 -12.73 12.01
CA TYR A 83 0.04 -13.40 13.30
C TYR A 83 0.87 -12.59 14.30
N ALA A 84 1.65 -11.61 13.82
CA ALA A 84 2.52 -10.82 14.67
C ALA A 84 1.78 -9.61 15.28
N CYS A 85 2.19 -9.22 16.47
CA CYS A 85 1.65 -8.05 17.17
C CYS A 85 2.76 -7.17 17.77
N GLU A 86 2.43 -5.91 17.98
CA GLU A 86 3.36 -4.87 18.44
C GLU A 86 2.77 -4.09 19.62
N LEU A 87 3.60 -3.75 20.61
CA LEU A 87 3.18 -2.93 21.76
C LEU A 87 4.15 -1.77 21.96
N ALA A 88 3.64 -0.54 21.95
CA ALA A 88 4.43 0.63 22.32
C ALA A 88 4.46 0.82 23.85
N PHE A 89 5.65 1.09 24.40
CA PHE A 89 5.84 1.34 25.83
C PHE A 89 7.00 2.30 26.09
N SER A 90 7.08 2.84 27.29
CA SER A 90 8.18 3.70 27.70
C SER A 90 8.92 3.16 28.91
N VAL A 91 10.21 3.49 28.98
CA VAL A 91 11.07 3.14 30.11
C VAL A 91 11.71 4.43 30.63
N SER A 92 11.56 4.66 31.93
CA SER A 92 12.03 5.86 32.59
C SER A 92 13.17 5.58 33.56
N GLY A 93 14.02 6.58 33.80
CA GLY A 93 15.07 6.53 34.83
C GLY A 93 16.40 5.94 34.36
N ALA A 94 17.17 5.37 35.30
CA ALA A 94 18.53 4.90 35.02
C ALA A 94 18.58 3.70 34.07
N GLU A 95 17.51 2.90 34.03
CA GLU A 95 17.36 1.70 33.18
C GLU A 95 16.65 1.99 31.86
N ARG A 96 16.44 3.27 31.50
CA ARG A 96 15.71 3.66 30.28
C ARG A 96 16.28 3.11 28.97
N PHE A 97 17.54 2.70 28.95
CA PHE A 97 18.17 2.07 27.79
C PHE A 97 18.25 0.54 27.90
N SER A 98 17.51 -0.07 28.82
CA SER A 98 17.49 -1.53 29.01
C SER A 98 16.04 -2.03 29.09
N PRO A 99 15.26 -1.90 28.00
CA PRO A 99 13.88 -2.35 27.96
C PRO A 99 13.77 -3.87 28.01
N ILE A 100 12.66 -4.33 28.59
CA ILE A 100 12.35 -5.74 28.76
C ILE A 100 10.90 -5.97 28.31
N VAL A 101 10.68 -7.12 27.67
CA VAL A 101 9.38 -7.67 27.27
C VAL A 101 9.26 -9.09 27.85
N ASP A 102 8.28 -9.31 28.69
CA ASP A 102 7.88 -10.60 29.23
C ASP A 102 6.61 -11.07 28.56
N LEU A 103 6.64 -12.21 27.91
CA LEU A 103 5.48 -12.80 27.26
C LEU A 103 5.02 -14.01 28.08
N GLU A 104 3.73 -14.08 28.35
CA GLU A 104 3.07 -15.30 28.80
C GLU A 104 2.21 -15.83 27.66
N PHE A 105 2.32 -17.12 27.34
CA PHE A 105 1.52 -17.76 26.30
C PHE A 105 0.50 -18.75 26.91
N LEU A 106 -0.49 -19.15 26.14
CA LEU A 106 -1.55 -20.09 26.53
C LEU A 106 -1.08 -21.56 26.45
N SER A 107 -0.18 -21.85 25.51
CA SER A 107 0.28 -23.21 25.16
C SER A 107 1.77 -23.43 25.41
N SER A 108 2.54 -22.35 25.60
CA SER A 108 3.99 -22.36 25.83
C SER A 108 4.37 -21.58 27.08
N GLU A 109 5.64 -21.68 27.44
CA GLU A 109 6.17 -21.15 28.68
C GLU A 109 6.47 -19.65 28.61
N PRO A 110 6.50 -18.95 29.77
CA PRO A 110 6.81 -17.54 29.79
C PRO A 110 8.20 -17.25 29.22
N TYR A 111 8.29 -16.26 28.35
CA TYR A 111 9.51 -15.84 27.65
C TYR A 111 9.86 -14.39 28.00
N ARG A 112 11.02 -14.16 28.61
CA ARG A 112 11.55 -12.81 28.88
C ARG A 112 12.63 -12.47 27.88
N TYR A 113 12.47 -11.34 27.23
CA TYR A 113 13.39 -10.79 26.25
C TYR A 113 13.76 -9.37 26.65
N GLY A 114 15.00 -8.96 26.42
CA GLY A 114 15.46 -7.64 26.82
C GLY A 114 16.77 -7.28 26.14
N GLU A 115 16.90 -6.01 25.84
CA GLU A 115 17.97 -5.48 25.02
C GLU A 115 18.70 -4.35 25.75
N LEU A 116 19.86 -3.97 25.22
CA LEU A 116 20.63 -2.84 25.72
C LEU A 116 20.85 -1.84 24.60
N PHE A 117 20.29 -0.65 24.76
CA PHE A 117 20.45 0.46 23.85
C PHE A 117 21.59 1.38 24.30
N ILE A 118 22.29 1.96 23.33
CA ILE A 118 23.30 2.98 23.57
C ILE A 118 23.00 4.15 22.63
N VAL A 119 23.03 5.37 23.17
CA VAL A 119 22.93 6.57 22.33
C VAL A 119 24.30 6.85 21.72
N GLU A 120 24.36 6.85 20.40
CA GLU A 120 25.60 7.01 19.66
C GLU A 120 25.46 7.79 18.35
N ASP A 121 26.61 8.18 17.79
CA ASP A 121 26.72 8.92 16.52
C ASP A 121 27.30 8.05 15.38
N ILE A 122 27.45 6.74 15.58
CA ILE A 122 27.85 5.79 14.52
C ILE A 122 26.59 5.40 13.77
N GLY A 123 26.62 5.45 12.43
CA GLY A 123 25.45 5.13 11.62
C GLY A 123 25.44 3.69 11.11
N PRO A 124 24.25 3.16 10.79
CA PRO A 124 24.04 1.77 10.37
C PRO A 124 24.65 1.47 8.99
N LEU A 125 24.91 0.19 8.72
CA LEU A 125 25.31 -0.32 7.41
C LEU A 125 24.08 -0.78 6.61
N LEU A 126 24.04 -0.48 5.31
CA LEU A 126 23.01 -0.97 4.38
C LEU A 126 23.66 -1.39 3.06
N GLU A 127 23.40 -2.64 2.65
CA GLU A 127 23.88 -3.20 1.39
C GLU A 127 22.73 -3.78 0.57
N PHE A 128 22.75 -3.56 -0.74
CA PHE A 128 21.80 -4.21 -1.65
C PHE A 128 22.11 -5.70 -1.79
N SER A 129 21.10 -6.57 -1.65
CA SER A 129 21.28 -8.02 -1.76
C SER A 129 20.78 -8.56 -3.10
N SER A 130 19.50 -8.43 -3.40
CA SER A 130 18.92 -9.04 -4.61
C SER A 130 17.60 -8.40 -5.05
N VAL A 131 17.22 -8.69 -6.29
CA VAL A 131 15.89 -8.42 -6.84
C VAL A 131 15.42 -9.64 -7.64
N SER A 132 14.16 -10.03 -7.47
CA SER A 132 13.54 -11.15 -8.19
C SER A 132 12.09 -10.87 -8.52
N ILE A 133 11.55 -11.57 -9.53
CA ILE A 133 10.11 -11.60 -9.79
C ILE A 133 9.64 -13.03 -9.66
N ASP A 134 8.77 -13.28 -8.68
CA ASP A 134 8.20 -14.59 -8.41
C ASP A 134 6.77 -14.67 -8.94
N SER A 135 6.36 -15.89 -9.32
CA SER A 135 5.01 -16.19 -9.80
C SER A 135 4.36 -17.24 -8.90
N SER A 136 3.24 -16.91 -8.27
CA SER A 136 2.42 -17.82 -7.45
C SER A 136 0.95 -17.67 -7.85
N ASP A 137 0.27 -18.78 -8.14
CA ASP A 137 -1.17 -18.82 -8.51
C ASP A 137 -1.57 -17.89 -9.68
N GLY A 138 -0.66 -17.68 -10.64
CA GLY A 138 -0.88 -16.81 -11.79
C GLY A 138 -0.68 -15.32 -11.52
N LEU A 139 -0.33 -14.94 -10.28
CA LEU A 139 0.01 -13.57 -9.89
C LEU A 139 1.53 -13.41 -9.76
N GLN A 140 2.06 -12.33 -10.32
CA GLN A 140 3.48 -12.00 -10.25
C GLN A 140 3.75 -10.97 -9.15
N SER A 141 4.88 -11.12 -8.45
CA SER A 141 5.34 -10.17 -7.43
C SER A 141 6.82 -9.86 -7.61
N LEU A 142 7.17 -8.59 -7.53
CA LEU A 142 8.54 -8.10 -7.45
C LEU A 142 9.01 -8.17 -5.99
N GLN A 143 10.12 -8.86 -5.72
CA GLN A 143 10.77 -8.94 -4.41
C GLN A 143 12.12 -8.24 -4.47
N VAL A 144 12.38 -7.35 -3.51
CA VAL A 144 13.66 -6.64 -3.32
C VAL A 144 14.20 -7.02 -1.94
N ALA A 145 15.47 -7.43 -1.86
CA ALA A 145 16.12 -7.73 -0.60
C ALA A 145 17.36 -6.84 -0.38
N VAL A 146 17.52 -6.35 0.84
CA VAL A 146 18.70 -5.61 1.32
C VAL A 146 19.20 -6.24 2.61
N SER A 147 20.48 -6.10 2.89
CA SER A 147 21.06 -6.45 4.18
C SER A 147 21.35 -5.18 4.96
N ALA A 148 20.95 -5.14 6.22
CA ALA A 148 21.21 -4.02 7.11
C ALA A 148 21.75 -4.56 8.44
N SER A 149 22.67 -3.81 9.04
CA SER A 149 23.22 -4.14 10.35
C SER A 149 23.64 -2.87 11.07
N ASP A 150 23.48 -2.86 12.38
CA ASP A 150 23.92 -1.80 13.28
C ASP A 150 24.64 -2.42 14.48
N ASP A 151 25.42 -1.65 15.23
CA ASP A 151 26.09 -2.11 16.45
C ASP A 151 25.23 -2.01 17.71
N THR A 152 24.18 -1.18 17.69
CA THR A 152 23.18 -1.11 18.75
C THR A 152 21.88 -1.78 18.31
N ASP A 153 21.12 -1.17 17.38
CA ASP A 153 19.83 -1.70 16.92
C ASP A 153 19.29 -0.90 15.70
N ILE A 154 18.53 -1.57 14.83
CA ILE A 154 17.85 -0.98 13.68
C ILE A 154 16.41 -0.60 14.05
N SER A 155 16.10 0.70 14.02
CA SER A 155 14.72 1.15 14.23
C SER A 155 13.80 0.78 13.05
N HIS A 156 14.18 1.13 11.81
CA HIS A 156 13.38 0.78 10.62
C HIS A 156 14.14 0.96 9.30
N LEU A 157 13.59 0.38 8.23
CA LEU A 157 13.97 0.61 6.84
C LEU A 157 12.85 1.30 6.07
N GLU A 158 13.17 2.15 5.11
CA GLU A 158 12.22 2.81 4.21
C GLU A 158 12.56 2.44 2.76
N PHE A 159 11.60 1.92 2.01
CA PHE A 159 11.73 1.51 0.61
C PHE A 159 10.93 2.42 -0.31
N ASN A 160 11.53 2.82 -1.42
CA ASN A 160 10.85 3.40 -2.57
C ASN A 160 11.32 2.66 -3.83
N VAL A 161 10.45 1.84 -4.41
CA VAL A 161 10.78 0.86 -5.45
C VAL A 161 9.91 1.07 -6.68
N THR A 162 10.53 1.11 -7.86
CA THR A 162 9.84 1.21 -9.15
C THR A 162 10.38 0.16 -10.13
N GLY A 163 9.51 -0.76 -10.56
CA GLY A 163 9.76 -1.71 -11.66
C GLY A 163 9.36 -1.13 -13.01
N LEU A 164 10.33 -0.97 -13.91
CA LEU A 164 10.19 -0.40 -15.25
C LEU A 164 10.62 -1.40 -16.31
N ARG A 165 10.01 -1.34 -17.50
CA ARG A 165 10.58 -1.99 -18.67
C ARG A 165 11.66 -1.10 -19.27
N ALA A 166 12.79 -1.68 -19.63
CA ALA A 166 13.88 -0.99 -20.31
C ALA A 166 13.43 -0.45 -21.69
N SER A 167 12.54 -1.18 -22.37
CA SER A 167 11.88 -0.73 -23.61
C SER A 167 11.10 0.56 -23.41
N ASP A 168 10.33 0.67 -22.32
CA ASP A 168 9.48 1.83 -22.03
C ASP A 168 10.34 3.03 -21.66
N LEU A 169 11.42 2.81 -20.91
CA LEU A 169 12.41 3.84 -20.60
C LEU A 169 13.11 4.38 -21.86
N ARG A 170 13.47 3.51 -22.81
CA ARG A 170 14.04 3.94 -24.09
C ARG A 170 13.03 4.69 -24.95
N ALA A 171 11.78 4.23 -25.02
CA ALA A 171 10.71 4.91 -25.73
C ALA A 171 10.46 6.32 -25.16
N ALA A 172 10.58 6.46 -23.83
CA ALA A 172 10.52 7.74 -23.11
C ALA A 172 11.82 8.56 -23.18
N SER A 173 12.77 8.23 -24.06
CA SER A 173 14.07 8.92 -24.19
C SER A 173 14.87 9.01 -22.88
N GLY A 174 14.72 8.02 -22.00
CA GLY A 174 15.40 7.97 -20.70
C GLY A 174 14.74 8.80 -19.59
N VAL A 175 13.59 9.44 -19.87
CA VAL A 175 12.86 10.21 -18.86
C VAL A 175 12.10 9.27 -17.94
N VAL A 176 12.71 8.97 -16.78
CA VAL A 176 12.14 8.08 -15.76
C VAL A 176 10.71 8.49 -15.36
N GLY A 177 10.41 9.79 -15.29
CA GLY A 177 9.07 10.29 -14.96
C GLY A 177 7.99 9.89 -15.96
N GLU A 178 8.32 9.84 -17.26
CA GLU A 178 7.39 9.41 -18.31
C GLU A 178 7.28 7.88 -18.35
N ALA A 179 8.41 7.18 -18.18
CA ALA A 179 8.43 5.71 -18.09
C ALA A 179 7.68 5.19 -16.86
N ARG A 180 7.69 5.93 -15.74
CA ARG A 180 6.95 5.60 -14.50
C ARG A 180 5.44 5.46 -14.73
N LYS A 181 4.87 6.13 -15.74
CA LYS A 181 3.45 6.00 -16.09
C LYS A 181 3.08 4.60 -16.58
N LEU A 182 4.06 3.85 -17.10
CA LEU A 182 3.93 2.49 -17.62
C LEU A 182 4.59 1.44 -16.69
N ALA A 183 5.00 1.84 -15.48
CA ALA A 183 5.67 0.97 -14.52
C ALA A 183 4.83 -0.29 -14.23
N PHE A 184 5.48 -1.46 -14.30
CA PHE A 184 4.82 -2.73 -13.98
C PHE A 184 4.69 -2.93 -12.47
N ALA A 185 5.51 -2.27 -11.65
CA ALA A 185 5.41 -2.23 -10.20
C ALA A 185 5.87 -0.86 -9.68
N SER A 186 5.23 -0.28 -8.67
CA SER A 186 5.67 1.00 -8.09
C SER A 186 5.13 1.22 -6.67
N THR A 187 5.94 1.76 -5.78
CA THR A 187 5.50 2.38 -4.52
C THR A 187 4.86 3.74 -4.77
N THR A 188 3.83 4.09 -4.01
CA THR A 188 3.19 5.43 -4.07
C THR A 188 3.79 6.42 -3.08
N LYS A 189 4.38 5.93 -1.98
CA LYS A 189 5.13 6.64 -0.95
C LYS A 189 6.26 5.75 -0.42
N HIS A 190 7.19 6.29 0.36
CA HIS A 190 8.17 5.46 1.08
C HIS A 190 7.43 4.47 1.98
N SER A 191 7.68 3.18 1.78
CA SER A 191 7.12 2.09 2.57
C SER A 191 8.10 1.74 3.68
N ARG A 192 7.66 1.86 4.93
CA ARG A 192 8.48 1.49 6.08
C ARG A 192 8.35 -0.01 6.38
N ILE A 193 9.48 -0.64 6.66
CA ILE A 193 9.64 -2.04 7.05
C ILE A 193 10.40 -2.03 8.37
N TYR A 194 9.96 -2.84 9.32
CA TYR A 194 10.62 -2.95 10.61
C TYR A 194 11.26 -4.33 10.75
N PRO A 195 12.24 -4.50 11.66
CA PRO A 195 12.70 -5.81 12.08
C PRO A 195 11.57 -6.62 12.72
N GLU A 196 11.57 -7.93 12.46
CA GLU A 196 10.71 -8.93 13.07
C GLU A 196 11.47 -9.73 14.14
N SER A 197 12.80 -9.63 14.16
CA SER A 197 13.68 -10.24 15.16
C SER A 197 14.98 -9.44 15.30
N ASP A 198 15.53 -9.40 16.50
CA ASP A 198 16.77 -8.71 16.86
C ASP A 198 17.98 -9.05 15.96
N GLU A 199 18.21 -10.33 15.68
CA GLU A 199 19.33 -10.75 14.80
C GLU A 199 19.02 -10.61 13.29
N GLN A 200 18.00 -9.86 12.89
CA GLN A 200 17.58 -9.75 11.49
C GLN A 200 18.56 -8.91 10.66
N ALA A 201 19.40 -9.61 9.89
CA ALA A 201 20.34 -8.98 8.96
C ALA A 201 19.79 -8.75 7.54
N VAL A 202 18.65 -9.34 7.18
CA VAL A 202 18.10 -9.32 5.79
C VAL A 202 16.64 -8.91 5.79
N PHE A 203 16.33 -7.91 4.97
CA PHE A 203 15.00 -7.32 4.86
C PHE A 203 14.50 -7.46 3.44
N SER A 204 13.29 -7.97 3.27
CA SER A 204 12.68 -8.16 1.96
C SER A 204 11.39 -7.35 1.81
N PHE A 205 11.23 -6.70 0.66
CA PHE A 205 10.07 -5.91 0.29
C PHE A 205 9.41 -6.50 -0.94
N ARG A 206 8.09 -6.74 -0.87
CA ARG A 206 7.32 -7.36 -1.95
C ARG A 206 6.29 -6.39 -2.52
N LEU A 207 6.23 -6.31 -3.86
CA LEU A 207 5.28 -5.49 -4.61
C LEU A 207 4.52 -6.32 -5.64
N PRO A 208 3.18 -6.18 -5.77
CA PRO A 208 2.44 -6.85 -6.82
C PRO A 208 2.76 -6.25 -8.20
N VAL A 209 2.88 -7.11 -9.20
CA VAL A 209 3.10 -6.71 -10.60
C VAL A 209 1.74 -6.43 -11.25
N LYS A 210 1.52 -5.18 -11.68
CA LYS A 210 0.27 -4.71 -12.30
C LYS A 210 0.03 -5.27 -13.70
N SER A 211 1.11 -5.62 -14.41
CA SER A 211 1.07 -6.14 -15.77
C SER A 211 2.04 -7.30 -15.88
N PRO A 212 1.56 -8.55 -15.96
CA PRO A 212 2.42 -9.73 -15.91
C PRO A 212 3.44 -9.70 -17.06
N LEU A 213 4.65 -10.11 -16.74
CA LEU A 213 5.81 -10.15 -17.63
C LEU A 213 6.06 -11.60 -18.06
N SER A 214 6.38 -11.78 -19.34
CA SER A 214 6.88 -13.06 -19.84
C SER A 214 8.27 -13.39 -19.28
N ALA A 215 8.68 -14.66 -19.33
CA ALA A 215 10.02 -15.06 -18.90
C ALA A 215 11.14 -14.30 -19.65
N ALA A 216 10.93 -13.97 -20.92
CA ALA A 216 11.88 -13.19 -21.71
C ALA A 216 11.95 -11.72 -21.24
N GLU A 217 10.82 -11.12 -20.87
CA GLU A 217 10.80 -9.76 -20.31
C GLU A 217 11.47 -9.70 -18.93
N ILE A 218 11.25 -10.70 -18.07
CA ILE A 218 11.92 -10.78 -16.77
C ILE A 218 13.45 -10.89 -16.94
N ALA A 219 13.89 -11.65 -17.93
CA ALA A 219 15.32 -11.89 -18.17
C ALA A 219 16.05 -10.70 -18.85
N HIS A 220 15.38 -9.97 -19.75
CA HIS A 220 16.03 -9.01 -20.66
C HIS A 220 15.37 -7.63 -20.77
N ASN A 221 14.26 -7.38 -20.08
CA ASN A 221 13.53 -6.12 -20.20
C ASN A 221 13.15 -5.49 -18.86
N ALA A 222 13.17 -6.22 -17.75
CA ALA A 222 12.79 -5.69 -16.45
C ALA A 222 13.98 -5.08 -15.69
N LEU A 223 13.79 -3.83 -15.28
CA LEU A 223 14.71 -3.03 -14.48
C LEU A 223 13.95 -2.49 -13.26
N VAL A 224 14.65 -2.37 -12.14
CA VAL A 224 14.08 -1.96 -10.86
C VAL A 224 14.95 -0.85 -10.28
N LEU A 225 14.31 0.29 -10.03
CA LEU A 225 14.90 1.42 -9.30
C LEU A 225 14.56 1.24 -7.82
N ILE A 226 15.57 1.23 -6.97
CA ILE A 226 15.46 0.96 -5.54
C ILE A 226 16.10 2.10 -4.79
N GLU A 227 15.32 2.80 -3.98
CA GLU A 227 15.81 3.70 -2.94
C GLU A 227 15.49 3.03 -1.60
N ALA A 228 16.51 2.79 -0.79
CA ALA A 228 16.34 2.20 0.55
C ALA A 228 17.12 3.02 1.58
N THR A 229 16.48 3.31 2.71
CA THR A 229 17.07 4.04 3.83
C THR A 229 16.92 3.21 5.10
N VAL A 230 17.99 2.97 5.85
CA VAL A 230 17.95 2.38 7.19
C VAL A 230 18.15 3.48 8.24
N VAL A 231 17.46 3.36 9.36
CA VAL A 231 17.53 4.26 10.51
C VAL A 231 17.81 3.41 11.76
N ASP A 232 18.83 3.76 12.53
CA ASP A 232 19.15 3.10 13.80
C ASP A 232 18.34 3.67 14.98
N ALA A 233 18.55 3.12 16.17
CA ALA A 233 17.85 3.57 17.38
C ALA A 233 18.22 4.98 17.88
N SER A 234 19.40 5.51 17.51
CA SER A 234 19.83 6.89 17.82
C SER A 234 19.35 7.90 16.77
N GLY A 235 18.74 7.43 15.68
CA GLY A 235 18.24 8.23 14.57
C GLY A 235 19.28 8.51 13.48
N ASN A 236 20.46 7.90 13.51
CA ASN A 236 21.41 7.99 12.41
C ASN A 236 20.86 7.21 11.22
N LYS A 237 21.21 7.67 10.01
CA LYS A 237 20.63 7.14 8.77
C LYS A 237 21.70 6.77 7.77
N HIS A 238 21.47 5.68 7.05
CA HIS A 238 22.21 5.35 5.85
C HIS A 238 21.25 5.06 4.70
N SER A 239 21.57 5.52 3.48
CA SER A 239 20.68 5.38 2.32
C SER A 239 21.44 4.92 1.09
N ILE A 240 20.80 4.02 0.34
CA ILE A 240 21.28 3.53 -0.95
C ILE A 240 20.27 3.85 -2.05
N SER A 241 20.79 4.11 -3.25
CA SER A 241 20.00 4.23 -4.47
C SER A 241 20.62 3.31 -5.52
N GLN A 242 19.90 2.26 -5.89
CA GLN A 242 20.39 1.18 -6.74
C GLN A 242 19.48 0.99 -7.96
N ILE A 243 20.12 0.72 -9.10
CA ILE A 243 19.44 0.18 -10.28
C ILE A 243 19.78 -1.29 -10.35
N ALA A 244 18.78 -2.15 -10.28
CA ALA A 244 18.94 -3.59 -10.34
C ALA A 244 18.16 -4.19 -11.52
N PHE A 245 18.69 -5.24 -12.10
CA PHE A 245 18.04 -6.01 -13.16
C PHE A 245 17.52 -7.31 -12.58
N THR A 246 16.32 -7.73 -13.00
CA THR A 246 15.75 -9.02 -12.57
C THR A 246 16.33 -10.21 -13.34
N GLY A 247 17.10 -9.93 -14.40
CA GLY A 247 17.85 -10.90 -15.20
C GLY A 247 19.30 -10.47 -15.41
N GLU A 248 20.00 -11.11 -16.35
CA GLU A 248 21.44 -10.92 -16.55
C GLU A 248 21.79 -9.58 -17.22
N ASN A 249 20.92 -9.06 -18.08
CA ASN A 249 21.12 -7.80 -18.83
C ASN A 249 19.77 -7.22 -19.29
N VAL A 250 19.81 -6.06 -19.97
CA VAL A 250 18.63 -5.47 -20.64
C VAL A 250 18.81 -5.38 -22.14
N ASP A 251 19.65 -6.25 -22.71
CA ASP A 251 19.97 -6.19 -24.13
C ASP A 251 18.79 -6.67 -24.96
N GLU A 252 18.46 -5.92 -26.00
CA GLU A 252 17.36 -6.24 -26.90
C GLU A 252 17.92 -6.82 -28.20
N GLN A 253 17.37 -7.94 -28.66
CA GLN A 253 17.79 -8.53 -29.93
C GLN A 253 17.27 -7.70 -31.11
N ILE A 254 18.11 -7.51 -32.13
CA ILE A 254 17.71 -6.95 -33.42
C ILE A 254 17.28 -8.13 -34.31
N ASN A 255 16.00 -8.15 -34.67
CA ASN A 255 15.41 -9.16 -35.54
C ASN A 255 15.65 -8.85 -37.02
N GLY A 256 15.79 -7.57 -37.38
CA GLY A 256 16.07 -7.15 -38.75
C GLY A 256 16.34 -5.66 -38.91
N LEU A 257 16.98 -5.30 -40.03
CA LEU A 257 17.13 -3.94 -40.50
C LEU A 257 16.34 -3.80 -41.82
N PHE A 258 15.71 -2.65 -42.03
CA PHE A 258 14.97 -2.31 -43.24
C PHE A 258 15.30 -0.87 -43.61
N VAL A 259 15.32 -0.54 -44.91
CA VAL A 259 15.52 0.84 -45.37
C VAL A 259 14.47 1.18 -46.41
N SER A 260 13.77 2.29 -46.20
CA SER A 260 12.82 2.85 -47.14
C SER A 260 13.29 4.24 -47.60
N PRO A 261 13.23 4.56 -48.90
CA PRO A 261 12.98 3.64 -50.01
C PRO A 261 14.14 2.63 -50.23
N SER A 262 13.82 1.48 -50.83
CA SER A 262 14.78 0.40 -51.11
C SER A 262 15.65 0.63 -52.35
N LYS A 263 15.37 1.67 -53.15
CA LYS A 263 16.14 2.12 -54.32
C LYS A 263 15.85 3.61 -54.59
N LEU A 264 16.80 4.32 -55.20
CA LEU A 264 16.68 5.74 -55.54
C LEU A 264 16.92 5.99 -57.03
N LEU A 265 16.14 6.91 -57.61
CA LEU A 265 16.35 7.43 -58.96
C LEU A 265 16.21 8.95 -58.94
N PHE A 266 17.21 9.64 -59.48
CA PHE A 266 17.22 11.09 -59.63
C PHE A 266 17.24 11.49 -61.11
N THR A 267 16.37 12.43 -61.49
CA THR A 267 16.26 12.93 -62.87
C THR A 267 16.76 14.37 -63.03
N ASN A 268 17.11 15.05 -61.94
CA ASN A 268 17.80 16.34 -61.98
C ASN A 268 18.59 16.59 -60.69
N LEU A 269 19.41 17.64 -60.68
CA LEU A 269 20.31 17.99 -59.57
C LEU A 269 19.63 18.64 -58.36
N LEU A 270 18.37 19.06 -58.48
CA LEU A 270 17.63 19.75 -57.42
C LEU A 270 16.81 18.77 -56.55
N GLU A 271 16.73 17.50 -56.98
CA GLU A 271 16.07 16.45 -56.24
C GLU A 271 16.91 15.99 -55.04
N SER A 272 16.24 15.65 -53.95
CA SER A 272 16.84 14.93 -52.83
C SER A 272 15.86 13.87 -52.33
N SER A 273 16.35 12.84 -51.65
CA SER A 273 15.50 11.81 -51.05
C SER A 273 15.97 11.51 -49.63
N GLN A 274 15.05 11.35 -48.70
CA GLN A 274 15.36 10.88 -47.36
C GLN A 274 15.35 9.35 -47.32
N LEU A 275 16.44 8.74 -46.81
CA LEU A 275 16.41 7.34 -46.39
C LEU A 275 15.91 7.26 -44.94
N ILE A 276 15.00 6.34 -44.69
CA ILE A 276 14.44 6.03 -43.37
C ILE A 276 14.82 4.58 -43.06
N PRO A 277 15.89 4.36 -42.28
CA PRO A 277 16.17 3.04 -41.72
C PRO A 277 15.15 2.72 -40.63
N SER A 278 14.71 1.48 -40.58
CA SER A 278 13.86 0.95 -39.52
C SER A 278 14.48 -0.33 -39.00
N VAL A 279 14.63 -0.43 -37.68
CA VAL A 279 15.17 -1.61 -37.02
C VAL A 279 14.02 -2.33 -36.34
N ASP A 280 13.87 -3.61 -36.63
CA ASP A 280 12.91 -4.47 -35.93
C ASP A 280 13.57 -5.01 -34.66
N TYR A 281 13.10 -4.53 -33.53
CA TYR A 281 13.60 -4.90 -32.21
C TYR A 281 12.70 -5.93 -31.54
N GLN A 282 13.29 -6.84 -30.75
CA GLN A 282 12.58 -7.93 -30.07
C GLN A 282 11.35 -7.49 -29.26
N PHE A 283 11.40 -6.34 -28.56
CA PHE A 283 10.31 -5.85 -27.72
C PHE A 283 9.66 -4.58 -28.27
N ARG A 284 10.41 -3.69 -28.95
CA ARG A 284 9.88 -2.45 -29.54
C ARG A 284 9.28 -2.62 -30.94
N GLY A 285 9.52 -3.76 -31.61
CA GLY A 285 9.12 -3.99 -32.99
C GLY A 285 9.81 -3.03 -33.98
N LEU A 286 9.21 -2.87 -35.17
CA LEU A 286 9.77 -2.06 -36.25
C LEU A 286 9.81 -0.57 -35.89
N THR A 287 11.00 -0.09 -35.52
CA THR A 287 11.24 1.27 -35.06
C THR A 287 12.01 2.07 -36.11
N PRO A 288 11.42 3.15 -36.68
CA PRO A 288 12.14 4.02 -37.61
C PRO A 288 13.19 4.85 -36.86
N LEU A 289 14.41 4.91 -37.41
CA LEU A 289 15.56 5.62 -36.84
C LEU A 289 16.10 6.72 -37.80
N PRO A 290 15.26 7.65 -38.29
CA PRO A 290 15.72 8.70 -39.19
C PRO A 290 16.62 9.71 -38.45
N GLY A 291 17.56 10.33 -39.17
CA GLY A 291 18.37 11.41 -38.62
C GLY A 291 19.69 10.97 -37.95
N ARG A 292 20.41 11.96 -37.40
CA ARG A 292 21.75 11.75 -36.80
C ARG A 292 21.64 11.16 -35.39
N GLY A 293 22.64 10.36 -35.01
CA GLY A 293 22.83 9.93 -33.62
C GLY A 293 22.15 8.61 -33.23
N ASN A 294 21.44 7.95 -34.15
CA ASN A 294 20.73 6.68 -33.87
C ASN A 294 21.58 5.43 -34.13
N GLY A 295 22.91 5.55 -34.17
CA GLY A 295 23.81 4.44 -34.46
C GLY A 295 23.77 3.93 -35.92
N ILE A 296 22.98 4.54 -36.79
CA ILE A 296 22.97 4.23 -38.23
C ILE A 296 24.08 5.04 -38.92
N THR A 297 24.84 4.37 -39.79
CA THR A 297 25.82 5.02 -40.67
C THR A 297 25.41 4.89 -42.12
N TYR A 298 25.62 5.97 -42.87
CA TYR A 298 25.35 6.04 -44.30
C TYR A 298 26.66 6.27 -45.02
N SER A 299 26.91 5.52 -46.09
CA SER A 299 28.07 5.76 -46.94
C SER A 299 27.70 5.58 -48.41
N SER A 300 28.22 6.46 -49.25
CA SER A 300 28.09 6.37 -50.70
C SER A 300 29.30 5.66 -51.29
N SER A 301 29.07 4.72 -52.22
CA SER A 301 30.16 4.08 -52.97
C SER A 301 30.90 5.06 -53.90
N ASP A 302 30.26 6.16 -54.29
CA ASP A 302 30.89 7.29 -55.01
C ASP A 302 30.36 8.65 -54.50
N PRO A 303 30.95 9.20 -53.43
CA PRO A 303 30.57 10.50 -52.87
C PRO A 303 30.72 11.68 -53.82
N SER A 304 31.50 11.54 -54.90
CA SER A 304 31.70 12.60 -55.90
C SER A 304 30.53 12.71 -56.88
N SER A 305 29.70 11.66 -56.96
CA SER A 305 28.54 11.60 -57.85
C SER A 305 27.21 11.61 -57.12
N VAL A 306 27.13 10.91 -55.99
CA VAL A 306 25.95 10.89 -55.12
C VAL A 306 26.43 11.10 -53.70
N TYR A 307 25.99 12.19 -53.10
CA TYR A 307 26.32 12.52 -51.72
C TYR A 307 25.19 12.08 -50.80
N VAL A 308 25.53 11.40 -49.71
CA VAL A 308 24.60 11.10 -48.62
C VAL A 308 25.08 11.84 -47.38
N THR A 309 24.15 12.51 -46.70
CA THR A 309 24.44 13.19 -45.42
C THR A 309 24.43 12.19 -44.26
N ASP A 310 25.00 12.58 -43.13
CA ASP A 310 25.02 11.76 -41.91
C ASP A 310 23.61 11.50 -41.33
N ASP A 311 22.60 12.26 -41.76
CA ASP A 311 21.17 12.06 -41.43
C ASP A 311 20.41 11.23 -42.47
N GLY A 312 21.08 10.69 -43.49
CA GLY A 312 20.49 9.79 -44.48
C GLY A 312 19.82 10.47 -45.67
N ARG A 313 20.07 11.77 -45.89
CA ARG A 313 19.54 12.49 -47.06
C ARG A 313 20.49 12.37 -48.24
N VAL A 314 19.97 11.93 -49.38
CA VAL A 314 20.74 11.62 -50.58
C VAL A 314 20.53 12.70 -51.63
N TYR A 315 21.64 13.18 -52.20
CA TYR A 315 21.69 14.21 -53.23
C TYR A 315 22.48 13.73 -54.47
N PRO A 316 21.94 13.89 -55.68
CA PRO A 316 22.69 13.71 -56.93
C PRO A 316 23.59 14.94 -57.18
N LEU A 317 24.88 14.72 -57.45
CA LEU A 317 25.84 15.78 -57.79
C LEU A 317 26.17 15.82 -59.29
N ARG A 318 26.05 14.68 -59.98
CA ARG A 318 26.17 14.55 -61.45
C ARG A 318 25.47 13.29 -61.94
N ALA A 319 25.21 13.22 -63.25
CA ALA A 319 24.73 11.99 -63.89
C ALA A 319 25.76 10.87 -63.79
N ILE A 320 25.29 9.63 -63.62
CA ILE A 320 26.14 8.44 -63.45
C ILE A 320 25.82 7.39 -64.50
N SER A 321 26.87 6.76 -65.05
CA SER A 321 26.76 5.63 -65.99
C SER A 321 26.98 4.26 -65.31
N GLU A 322 27.56 4.26 -64.10
CA GLU A 322 27.78 3.08 -63.28
C GLU A 322 26.89 3.16 -62.02
N PRO A 323 26.36 2.03 -61.51
CA PRO A 323 25.47 2.03 -60.36
C PRO A 323 26.20 2.47 -59.08
N VAL A 324 25.68 3.53 -58.44
CA VAL A 324 26.15 3.98 -57.12
C VAL A 324 25.25 3.35 -56.06
N VAL A 325 25.82 2.99 -54.91
CA VAL A 325 25.08 2.36 -53.81
C VAL A 325 25.26 3.21 -52.56
N ILE A 326 24.16 3.45 -51.84
CA ILE A 326 24.21 3.95 -50.47
C ILE A 326 24.11 2.77 -49.52
N SER A 327 25.17 2.52 -48.79
CA SER A 327 25.25 1.49 -47.78
C SER A 327 24.79 2.05 -46.43
N VAL A 328 23.77 1.43 -45.86
CA VAL A 328 23.16 1.75 -44.57
C VAL A 328 23.47 0.62 -43.61
N SER A 329 24.14 0.93 -42.50
CA SER A 329 24.56 -0.08 -41.52
C SER A 329 24.33 0.38 -40.09
N ILE A 330 24.20 -0.62 -39.21
CA ILE A 330 24.19 -0.47 -37.76
C ILE A 330 25.34 -1.34 -37.19
N PRO A 331 26.01 -0.95 -36.09
CA PRO A 331 27.07 -1.74 -35.48
C PRO A 331 26.64 -3.20 -35.24
N ASP A 332 27.56 -4.13 -35.50
CA ASP A 332 27.42 -5.57 -35.22
C ASP A 332 26.28 -6.31 -35.95
N GLN A 333 25.76 -5.77 -37.07
CA GLN A 333 24.70 -6.37 -37.89
C GLN A 333 24.97 -6.27 -39.40
N ALA A 334 24.07 -6.88 -40.19
CA ALA A 334 24.13 -6.85 -41.66
C ALA A 334 23.85 -5.45 -42.24
N GLN A 335 24.61 -5.07 -43.27
CA GLN A 335 24.46 -3.83 -44.03
C GLN A 335 23.39 -3.99 -45.12
N ILE A 336 22.62 -2.93 -45.35
CA ILE A 336 21.67 -2.83 -46.46
C ILE A 336 22.20 -1.86 -47.51
N ASP A 337 22.22 -2.32 -48.75
CA ASP A 337 22.67 -1.55 -49.90
C ASP A 337 21.48 -1.03 -50.69
N VAL A 338 21.32 0.29 -50.73
CA VAL A 338 20.29 0.99 -51.49
C VAL A 338 20.89 1.47 -52.82
N PRO A 339 20.54 0.87 -53.97
CA PRO A 339 21.04 1.32 -55.27
C PRO A 339 20.48 2.69 -55.65
N VAL A 340 21.35 3.54 -56.19
CA VAL A 340 21.05 4.89 -56.68
C VAL A 340 21.37 4.99 -58.16
N THR A 341 20.40 5.50 -58.92
CA THR A 341 20.56 5.85 -60.33
C THR A 341 20.39 7.36 -60.49
N VAL A 342 21.26 8.02 -61.26
CA VAL A 342 21.14 9.44 -61.59
C VAL A 342 21.19 9.59 -63.11
N ASP A 343 20.03 9.78 -63.71
CA ASP A 343 19.88 9.86 -65.16
C ASP A 343 18.93 11.00 -65.54
N PHE A 344 19.52 12.09 -66.03
CA PHE A 344 18.79 13.31 -66.39
C PHE A 344 18.06 13.22 -67.73
N SER A 345 18.25 12.12 -68.49
CA SER A 345 17.52 11.91 -69.73
C SER A 345 16.11 11.38 -69.51
N LYS A 346 15.84 10.81 -68.33
CA LYS A 346 14.56 10.18 -68.01
C LYS A 346 13.48 11.20 -67.68
N GLN A 347 12.31 10.98 -68.23
CA GLN A 347 11.12 11.79 -67.94
C GLN A 347 10.06 10.95 -67.24
N LEU A 348 9.53 11.45 -66.12
CA LEU A 348 8.43 10.82 -65.40
C LEU A 348 7.17 10.86 -66.27
N LEU A 349 6.68 9.69 -66.69
CA LEU A 349 5.50 9.59 -67.56
C LEU A 349 4.19 9.41 -66.79
N LYS A 350 4.18 8.50 -65.81
CA LYS A 350 2.97 8.09 -65.10
C LYS A 350 3.25 7.60 -63.69
N LEU A 351 2.20 7.51 -62.87
CA LEU A 351 2.24 6.90 -61.55
C LEU A 351 1.79 5.44 -61.62
N LYS A 352 2.26 4.62 -60.69
CA LYS A 352 1.86 3.23 -60.51
C LYS A 352 1.89 2.89 -59.01
N ALA A 353 0.97 2.05 -58.54
CA ALA A 353 1.07 1.46 -57.20
C ALA A 353 1.96 0.21 -57.24
N GLU A 354 2.91 0.11 -56.31
CA GLU A 354 3.85 -1.02 -56.27
C GLU A 354 3.10 -2.35 -56.10
N GLY A 355 3.46 -3.36 -56.92
CA GLY A 355 2.81 -4.68 -56.90
C GLY A 355 1.38 -4.73 -57.48
N ILE A 356 0.81 -3.60 -57.87
CA ILE A 356 -0.60 -3.50 -58.27
C ILE A 356 -0.76 -3.20 -59.76
N SER A 357 -1.76 -3.85 -60.35
CA SER A 357 -2.10 -3.71 -61.75
C SER A 357 -3.61 -3.91 -61.94
N SER A 358 -4.11 -3.64 -63.14
CA SER A 358 -5.50 -3.95 -63.50
C SER A 358 -5.84 -5.45 -63.36
N SER A 359 -4.85 -6.35 -63.40
CA SER A 359 -5.02 -7.79 -63.17
C SER A 359 -4.80 -8.23 -61.72
N THR A 360 -4.18 -7.38 -60.90
CA THR A 360 -3.86 -7.64 -59.49
C THR A 360 -4.22 -6.40 -58.67
N PRO A 361 -5.53 -6.17 -58.40
CA PRO A 361 -5.97 -5.00 -57.65
C PRO A 361 -5.52 -5.07 -56.19
N PHE A 362 -5.50 -3.93 -55.51
CA PHE A 362 -5.33 -3.86 -54.06
C PHE A 362 -6.60 -4.36 -53.39
N ILE A 363 -6.53 -5.49 -52.68
CA ILE A 363 -7.69 -6.12 -52.06
C ILE A 363 -7.76 -5.69 -50.60
N LEU A 364 -8.84 -5.00 -50.23
CA LEU A 364 -9.19 -4.77 -48.84
C LEU A 364 -9.72 -6.09 -48.26
N PRO A 365 -9.05 -6.66 -47.24
CA PRO A 365 -9.37 -7.97 -46.67
C PRO A 365 -10.65 -7.98 -45.84
N ARG A 366 -11.16 -6.80 -45.44
CA ARG A 366 -12.31 -6.63 -44.56
C ARG A 366 -13.01 -5.32 -44.88
N LEU A 367 -14.33 -5.35 -45.00
CA LEU A 367 -15.19 -4.17 -45.22
C LEU A 367 -15.22 -3.28 -43.97
N ASN A 368 -15.61 -2.01 -44.18
CA ASN A 368 -15.73 -0.98 -43.14
C ASN A 368 -14.46 -0.73 -42.30
N SER A 369 -13.32 -1.29 -42.70
CA SER A 369 -12.01 -1.11 -42.08
C SER A 369 -11.15 -0.10 -42.85
N SER A 370 -10.37 0.69 -42.12
CA SER A 370 -9.51 1.74 -42.67
C SER A 370 -8.09 1.21 -42.88
N ILE A 371 -7.64 1.15 -44.14
CA ILE A 371 -6.36 0.55 -44.52
C ILE A 371 -5.53 1.55 -45.32
N ALA A 372 -4.24 1.64 -45.00
CA ALA A 372 -3.32 2.51 -45.74
C ALA A 372 -3.09 2.00 -47.16
N LEU A 373 -3.08 2.93 -48.12
CA LEU A 373 -2.77 2.61 -49.51
C LEU A 373 -1.30 2.21 -49.68
N PRO A 374 -1.03 1.32 -50.65
CA PRO A 374 0.33 0.90 -51.01
C PRO A 374 1.15 2.06 -51.57
N VAL A 375 2.48 1.94 -51.47
CA VAL A 375 3.41 2.99 -51.92
C VAL A 375 3.25 3.22 -53.42
N LEU A 376 3.14 4.50 -53.80
CA LEU A 376 3.11 4.93 -55.18
C LEU A 376 4.53 5.17 -55.71
N ILE A 377 4.81 4.63 -56.88
CA ILE A 377 6.07 4.73 -57.61
C ILE A 377 5.84 5.45 -58.95
N GLY A 378 6.85 6.16 -59.42
CA GLY A 378 6.90 6.77 -60.74
C GLY A 378 7.41 5.79 -61.80
N VAL A 379 6.81 5.85 -62.99
CA VAL A 379 7.25 5.11 -64.18
C VAL A 379 7.78 6.10 -65.21
N PHE A 380 9.01 5.87 -65.67
CA PHE A 380 9.72 6.76 -66.58
C PHE A 380 9.57 6.34 -68.04
N ASP A 381 10.00 7.19 -68.96
CA ASP A 381 9.92 7.03 -70.41
C ASP A 381 10.68 5.84 -70.99
N ASP A 382 11.72 5.39 -70.29
CA ASP A 382 12.44 4.16 -70.59
C ASP A 382 11.80 2.89 -69.99
N GLY A 383 10.68 3.03 -69.28
CA GLY A 383 9.97 1.95 -68.59
C GLY A 383 10.53 1.58 -67.22
N SER A 384 11.57 2.27 -66.73
CA SER A 384 12.07 2.08 -65.37
C SER A 384 11.08 2.58 -64.31
N GLU A 385 11.11 1.98 -63.12
CA GLU A 385 10.21 2.31 -62.01
C GLU A 385 11.01 2.71 -60.77
N ALA A 386 10.66 3.81 -60.12
CA ALA A 386 11.30 4.28 -58.90
C ALA A 386 10.33 5.01 -57.95
N PRO A 387 10.62 5.07 -56.64
CA PRO A 387 9.82 5.83 -55.68
C PRO A 387 9.69 7.30 -56.07
N LEU A 388 8.58 7.92 -55.69
CA LEU A 388 8.38 9.35 -55.90
C LEU A 388 9.27 10.17 -54.97
N ASN A 389 9.76 11.29 -55.47
CA ASN A 389 10.53 12.24 -54.67
C ASN A 389 9.63 12.91 -53.62
N ASP A 390 10.16 13.11 -52.40
CA ASP A 390 9.45 13.77 -51.28
C ASP A 390 8.87 15.16 -51.62
N SER A 391 9.45 15.85 -52.61
CA SER A 391 8.97 17.15 -53.09
C SER A 391 7.70 17.08 -53.95
N LEU A 392 7.31 15.89 -54.41
CA LEU A 392 6.15 15.66 -55.27
C LEU A 392 4.97 15.18 -54.43
N SER A 393 3.95 16.02 -54.28
CA SER A 393 2.69 15.62 -53.64
C SER A 393 1.75 14.93 -54.63
N VAL A 394 1.11 13.85 -54.18
CA VAL A 394 0.10 13.11 -54.95
C VAL A 394 -1.30 13.51 -54.46
N SER A 395 -2.17 13.85 -55.39
CA SER A 395 -3.61 13.99 -55.19
C SER A 395 -4.32 12.71 -55.62
N LEU A 396 -5.14 12.18 -54.72
CA LEU A 396 -5.96 10.99 -54.94
C LEU A 396 -7.41 11.41 -55.14
N ILE A 397 -8.02 10.94 -56.23
CA ILE A 397 -9.36 11.30 -56.64
C ILE A 397 -10.15 10.03 -56.93
N LEU A 398 -11.32 9.91 -56.28
CA LEU A 398 -12.26 8.83 -56.55
C LEU A 398 -13.01 9.07 -57.85
N PRO A 399 -13.26 8.02 -58.66
CA PRO A 399 -14.09 8.16 -59.85
C PRO A 399 -15.54 8.49 -59.47
N GLU A 400 -16.22 9.25 -60.31
CA GLU A 400 -17.60 9.68 -60.08
C GLU A 400 -18.53 8.48 -59.85
N GLY A 401 -19.29 8.50 -58.74
CA GLY A 401 -20.19 7.41 -58.34
C GLY A 401 -19.56 6.32 -57.46
N ALA A 402 -18.23 6.32 -57.23
CA ALA A 402 -17.59 5.35 -56.32
C ALA A 402 -17.71 5.73 -54.84
N GLU A 403 -18.04 6.98 -54.51
CA GLU A 403 -18.13 7.50 -53.13
C GLU A 403 -19.17 6.77 -52.27
N SER A 404 -20.15 6.10 -52.87
CA SER A 404 -21.15 5.29 -52.14
C SER A 404 -20.61 3.95 -51.64
N VAL A 405 -19.49 3.47 -52.21
CA VAL A 405 -18.90 2.15 -51.92
C VAL A 405 -17.50 2.27 -51.34
N LEU A 406 -16.75 3.31 -51.69
CA LEU A 406 -15.35 3.46 -51.32
C LEU A 406 -15.10 4.88 -50.82
N SER A 407 -14.44 5.00 -49.67
CA SER A 407 -14.15 6.27 -49.04
C SER A 407 -12.64 6.46 -48.86
N LEU A 408 -12.20 7.71 -48.95
CA LEU A 408 -10.79 8.10 -48.82
C LEU A 408 -10.65 9.11 -47.68
N ALA A 409 -9.89 8.74 -46.66
CA ALA A 409 -9.59 9.58 -45.50
C ALA A 409 -8.21 10.25 -45.63
N ALA A 410 -7.94 11.23 -44.75
CA ALA A 410 -6.63 11.89 -44.68
C ALA A 410 -5.50 10.88 -44.40
N GLY A 411 -4.34 11.06 -45.04
CA GLY A 411 -3.18 10.17 -44.86
C GLY A 411 -3.13 8.95 -45.78
N ASN A 412 -3.79 8.99 -46.95
CA ASN A 412 -3.82 7.90 -47.95
C ASN A 412 -4.49 6.63 -47.40
N VAL A 413 -5.53 6.77 -46.58
CA VAL A 413 -6.27 5.65 -46.00
C VAL A 413 -7.56 5.44 -46.76
N VAL A 414 -7.86 4.19 -47.12
CA VAL A 414 -9.04 3.78 -47.86
C VAL A 414 -9.88 2.80 -47.05
N SER A 415 -11.20 2.90 -47.19
CA SER A 415 -12.15 1.90 -46.70
C SER A 415 -13.24 1.64 -47.75
N ALA A 416 -13.82 0.44 -47.72
CA ALA A 416 -14.95 0.08 -48.57
C ALA A 416 -16.14 -0.38 -47.74
N SER A 417 -17.34 0.09 -48.10
CA SER A 417 -18.61 -0.25 -47.44
C SER A 417 -19.34 -1.43 -48.09
N ALA A 418 -18.88 -1.90 -49.26
CA ALA A 418 -19.41 -3.09 -49.92
C ALA A 418 -18.31 -3.84 -50.70
N ALA A 419 -18.54 -5.13 -50.95
CA ALA A 419 -17.61 -5.97 -51.70
C ALA A 419 -17.44 -5.47 -53.15
N ILE A 420 -16.18 -5.39 -53.60
CA ILE A 420 -15.79 -4.97 -54.94
C ILE A 420 -15.07 -6.14 -55.61
N PRO A 421 -15.68 -6.78 -56.63
CA PRO A 421 -15.07 -7.92 -57.32
C PRO A 421 -13.73 -7.56 -57.95
N THR A 422 -12.77 -8.49 -57.92
CA THR A 422 -11.43 -8.28 -58.48
C THR A 422 -11.44 -8.06 -60.00
N GLN A 423 -12.46 -8.57 -60.71
CA GLN A 423 -12.64 -8.37 -62.16
C GLN A 423 -13.20 -6.99 -62.52
N THR A 424 -13.86 -6.31 -61.59
CA THR A 424 -14.49 -4.98 -61.76
C THR A 424 -14.05 -4.05 -60.64
N SER A 425 -12.74 -3.98 -60.42
CA SER A 425 -12.13 -3.10 -59.42
C SER A 425 -12.40 -1.62 -59.70
N ILE A 426 -12.50 -0.82 -58.65
CA ILE A 426 -12.70 0.63 -58.76
C ILE A 426 -11.33 1.29 -58.96
N PRO A 427 -11.09 2.02 -60.07
CA PRO A 427 -9.81 2.64 -60.32
C PRO A 427 -9.70 4.00 -59.61
N LEU A 428 -9.04 4.03 -58.45
CA LEU A 428 -8.67 5.28 -57.78
C LEU A 428 -7.62 6.02 -58.62
N SER A 429 -7.87 7.28 -58.97
CA SER A 429 -6.93 8.08 -59.75
C SER A 429 -5.92 8.76 -58.84
N ALA A 430 -4.64 8.48 -59.06
CA ALA A 430 -3.52 9.17 -58.43
C ALA A 430 -2.87 10.11 -59.44
N SER A 431 -2.69 11.38 -59.11
CA SER A 431 -2.03 12.37 -59.98
C SER A 431 -1.11 13.28 -59.19
N LEU A 432 -0.03 13.76 -59.79
CA LEU A 432 0.82 14.74 -59.11
C LEU A 432 0.12 16.10 -59.01
N SER A 433 0.09 16.69 -57.81
CA SER A 433 -0.61 17.95 -57.56
C SER A 433 -0.14 19.11 -58.46
N LEU A 434 1.17 19.15 -58.75
CA LEU A 434 1.78 20.17 -59.60
C LEU A 434 1.79 19.80 -61.09
N TYR A 435 1.64 18.51 -61.42
CA TYR A 435 1.65 18.00 -62.79
C TYR A 435 0.52 16.97 -63.00
N PRO A 436 -0.75 17.40 -63.06
CA PRO A 436 -1.89 16.47 -63.11
C PRO A 436 -1.91 15.54 -64.33
N SER A 437 -1.18 15.90 -65.40
CA SER A 437 -0.98 15.05 -66.58
C SER A 437 -0.16 13.79 -66.30
N ILE A 438 0.62 13.78 -65.21
CA ILE A 438 1.33 12.61 -64.71
C ILE A 438 0.41 11.93 -63.69
N SER A 439 -0.29 10.90 -64.16
CA SER A 439 -1.29 10.19 -63.36
C SER A 439 -1.15 8.68 -63.47
N GLY A 440 -1.81 7.95 -62.59
CA GLY A 440 -1.87 6.51 -62.52
C GLY A 440 -3.18 6.05 -61.91
N LEU A 441 -3.54 4.78 -62.13
CA LEU A 441 -4.73 4.18 -61.54
C LEU A 441 -4.31 3.15 -60.49
N VAL A 442 -4.96 3.20 -59.34
CA VAL A 442 -4.86 2.20 -58.28
C VAL A 442 -6.19 1.44 -58.27
N PRO A 443 -6.29 0.28 -58.93
CA PRO A 443 -7.50 -0.53 -58.89
C PRO A 443 -7.69 -1.13 -57.50
N ILE A 444 -8.82 -0.83 -56.86
CA ILE A 444 -9.17 -1.31 -55.52
C ILE A 444 -10.30 -2.34 -55.64
N ALA A 445 -10.10 -3.47 -54.97
CA ALA A 445 -11.09 -4.51 -54.75
C ALA A 445 -11.31 -4.67 -53.24
N ALA A 446 -12.43 -5.26 -52.85
CA ALA A 446 -12.78 -5.45 -51.45
C ALA A 446 -13.53 -6.76 -51.31
N VAL A 447 -13.20 -7.53 -50.30
CA VAL A 447 -13.90 -8.77 -49.96
C VAL A 447 -14.58 -8.62 -48.61
N ASP A 448 -15.70 -9.29 -48.47
CA ASP A 448 -16.42 -9.45 -47.21
C ASP A 448 -15.70 -10.52 -46.39
N HIS A 449 -15.24 -10.20 -45.19
CA HIS A 449 -14.52 -11.15 -44.35
C HIS A 449 -15.52 -12.11 -43.68
N PRO A 450 -15.19 -13.39 -43.46
CA PRO A 450 -16.08 -14.26 -42.69
C PRO A 450 -16.22 -13.79 -41.23
N PRO A 451 -17.32 -14.12 -40.54
CA PRO A 451 -17.56 -13.65 -39.18
C PRO A 451 -16.57 -14.28 -38.18
N GLU A 452 -16.19 -13.52 -37.17
CA GLU A 452 -15.45 -14.04 -36.02
C GLU A 452 -16.42 -14.57 -34.96
N VAL A 453 -16.08 -15.70 -34.32
CA VAL A 453 -16.95 -16.33 -33.34
C VAL A 453 -16.16 -16.94 -32.18
N ALA A 454 -16.61 -16.67 -30.96
CA ALA A 454 -16.10 -17.26 -29.73
C ALA A 454 -17.26 -17.76 -28.86
N LEU A 455 -17.19 -19.04 -28.48
CA LEU A 455 -18.14 -19.64 -27.53
C LEU A 455 -17.55 -19.53 -26.12
N ASN A 456 -18.29 -18.87 -25.25
CA ASN A 456 -18.02 -18.77 -23.82
C ASN A 456 -19.04 -19.64 -23.08
N VAL A 457 -18.60 -20.80 -22.60
CA VAL A 457 -19.40 -21.70 -21.77
C VAL A 457 -18.54 -22.28 -20.65
N ALA A 458 -19.15 -22.54 -19.49
CA ALA A 458 -18.46 -23.13 -18.34
C ALA A 458 -17.99 -24.57 -18.65
N SER A 459 -16.86 -24.99 -18.06
CA SER A 459 -16.30 -26.34 -18.24
C SER A 459 -17.08 -27.44 -17.50
N SER A 460 -17.94 -27.06 -16.56
CA SER A 460 -18.88 -27.95 -15.87
C SER A 460 -20.17 -27.21 -15.51
N VAL A 461 -21.24 -27.97 -15.26
CA VAL A 461 -22.55 -27.43 -14.83
C VAL A 461 -23.26 -28.41 -13.91
N ALA A 462 -23.93 -27.89 -12.89
CA ALA A 462 -24.68 -28.70 -11.95
C ALA A 462 -26.06 -29.12 -12.50
N THR A 463 -26.60 -30.23 -12.02
CA THR A 463 -28.01 -30.59 -12.22
C THR A 463 -28.94 -29.52 -11.67
N GLY A 464 -30.04 -29.21 -12.38
CA GLY A 464 -31.01 -28.21 -11.93
C GLY A 464 -30.67 -26.77 -12.36
N GLU A 465 -29.42 -26.50 -12.73
CA GLU A 465 -28.99 -25.22 -13.30
C GLU A 465 -29.23 -25.13 -14.81
N ASN A 466 -29.25 -23.91 -15.34
CA ASN A 466 -29.26 -23.65 -16.78
C ASN A 466 -27.82 -23.43 -17.25
N LEU A 467 -27.33 -24.29 -18.14
CA LEU A 467 -26.07 -24.04 -18.83
C LEU A 467 -26.27 -22.88 -19.81
N VAL A 468 -25.58 -21.78 -19.57
CA VAL A 468 -25.62 -20.60 -20.43
C VAL A 468 -24.54 -20.73 -21.51
N LEU A 469 -24.96 -20.80 -22.76
CA LEU A 469 -24.09 -20.69 -23.91
C LEU A 469 -24.11 -19.24 -24.37
N ASN A 470 -23.02 -18.52 -24.14
CA ASN A 470 -22.86 -17.15 -24.61
C ASN A 470 -21.89 -17.14 -25.80
N VAL A 471 -22.33 -16.61 -26.93
CA VAL A 471 -21.49 -16.50 -28.13
C VAL A 471 -21.24 -15.03 -28.43
N VAL A 472 -19.96 -14.68 -28.52
CA VAL A 472 -19.54 -13.40 -29.08
C VAL A 472 -19.28 -13.65 -30.55
N ALA A 473 -20.06 -12.99 -31.41
CA ALA A 473 -19.86 -13.02 -32.85
C ALA A 473 -19.82 -11.60 -33.39
N ASP A 474 -18.84 -11.33 -34.24
CA ASP A 474 -18.61 -10.03 -34.88
C ASP A 474 -18.30 -10.22 -36.36
N ASP A 475 -18.66 -9.24 -37.17
CA ASP A 475 -18.52 -9.29 -38.63
C ASP A 475 -18.34 -7.88 -39.17
N ASP A 476 -17.64 -7.72 -40.29
CA ASP A 476 -17.42 -6.42 -40.92
C ASP A 476 -18.66 -5.80 -41.54
N VAL A 477 -19.66 -6.59 -41.92
CA VAL A 477 -20.93 -6.07 -42.44
C VAL A 477 -22.03 -6.29 -41.43
N ALA A 478 -22.34 -7.55 -41.13
CA ALA A 478 -23.32 -7.95 -40.14
C ALA A 478 -23.37 -9.47 -39.97
N VAL A 479 -23.47 -9.91 -38.71
CA VAL A 479 -23.84 -11.29 -38.36
C VAL A 479 -25.33 -11.48 -38.65
N LYS A 480 -25.66 -12.42 -39.55
CA LYS A 480 -27.05 -12.79 -39.87
C LYS A 480 -27.65 -13.72 -38.85
N ALA A 481 -26.88 -14.69 -38.34
CA ALA A 481 -27.31 -15.58 -37.29
C ALA A 481 -26.16 -16.32 -36.62
N VAL A 482 -26.37 -16.77 -35.38
CA VAL A 482 -25.55 -17.75 -34.68
C VAL A 482 -26.37 -19.01 -34.43
N GLU A 483 -25.86 -20.16 -34.84
CA GLU A 483 -26.41 -21.50 -34.57
C GLU A 483 -25.63 -22.16 -33.42
N PHE A 484 -26.36 -22.75 -32.48
CA PHE A 484 -25.81 -23.44 -31.32
C PHE A 484 -25.97 -24.94 -31.52
N TRP A 485 -24.88 -25.69 -31.30
CA TRP A 485 -24.81 -27.12 -31.53
C TRP A 485 -24.48 -27.85 -30.23
N LEU A 486 -25.16 -28.98 -29.99
CA LEU A 486 -24.92 -29.91 -28.89
C LEU A 486 -24.82 -31.32 -29.46
N ASP A 487 -23.73 -32.02 -29.15
CA ASP A 487 -23.46 -33.40 -29.58
C ASP A 487 -23.63 -33.59 -31.10
N GLY A 488 -23.23 -32.56 -31.88
CA GLY A 488 -23.32 -32.57 -33.35
C GLY A 488 -24.71 -32.28 -33.92
N ALA A 489 -25.67 -31.78 -33.13
CA ALA A 489 -26.98 -31.35 -33.60
C ALA A 489 -27.29 -29.87 -33.26
N VAL A 490 -27.93 -29.13 -34.17
CA VAL A 490 -28.39 -27.75 -33.92
C VAL A 490 -29.50 -27.76 -32.87
N ILE A 491 -29.27 -27.10 -31.74
CA ILE A 491 -30.25 -26.95 -30.66
C ILE A 491 -30.99 -25.61 -30.71
N SER A 492 -30.38 -24.58 -31.30
CA SER A 492 -30.98 -23.25 -31.34
C SER A 492 -30.32 -22.37 -32.39
N ARG A 493 -31.03 -21.34 -32.84
CA ARG A 493 -30.53 -20.29 -33.72
C ARG A 493 -30.96 -18.91 -33.21
N ARG A 494 -30.06 -17.94 -33.25
CA ARG A 494 -30.32 -16.53 -32.87
C ARG A 494 -29.93 -15.63 -34.03
N SER A 495 -30.74 -14.62 -34.32
CA SER A 495 -30.51 -13.66 -35.42
C SER A 495 -30.19 -12.25 -34.93
N GLU A 496 -30.31 -12.00 -33.63
CA GLU A 496 -30.02 -10.70 -33.01
C GLU A 496 -29.25 -10.91 -31.70
N PRO A 497 -28.31 -10.01 -31.34
CA PRO A 497 -27.61 -10.04 -30.07
C PRO A 497 -28.51 -9.64 -28.89
N PRO A 498 -28.24 -10.12 -27.67
CA PRO A 498 -27.15 -11.02 -27.30
C PRO A 498 -27.36 -12.46 -27.83
N PHE A 499 -26.34 -13.04 -28.45
CA PHE A 499 -26.39 -14.42 -28.95
C PHE A 499 -26.21 -15.40 -27.78
N GLN A 500 -27.31 -15.64 -27.07
CA GLN A 500 -27.33 -16.46 -25.86
C GLN A 500 -28.42 -17.54 -25.92
N VAL A 501 -28.08 -18.72 -25.41
CA VAL A 501 -29.00 -19.84 -25.22
C VAL A 501 -28.83 -20.42 -23.82
N ASN A 502 -29.94 -20.62 -23.13
CA ASN A 502 -29.97 -21.31 -21.84
C ASN A 502 -30.42 -22.75 -22.08
N LEU A 503 -29.56 -23.71 -21.78
CA LEU A 503 -29.83 -25.14 -21.87
C LEU A 503 -30.13 -25.68 -20.46
N PRO A 504 -31.38 -26.07 -20.16
CA PRO A 504 -31.73 -26.63 -18.85
C PRO A 504 -31.07 -28.01 -18.68
N ILE A 505 -30.40 -28.23 -17.55
CA ILE A 505 -29.68 -29.48 -17.26
C ILE A 505 -30.53 -30.37 -16.34
N SER A 506 -31.04 -31.48 -16.89
CA SER A 506 -31.84 -32.45 -16.14
C SER A 506 -30.99 -33.40 -15.30
N GLU A 507 -31.58 -33.97 -14.23
CA GLU A 507 -30.94 -35.00 -13.39
C GLU A 507 -30.48 -36.24 -14.18
N GLU A 508 -31.10 -36.55 -15.31
CA GLU A 508 -30.72 -37.67 -16.19
C GLU A 508 -29.39 -37.43 -16.93
N MET A 509 -28.84 -36.21 -16.88
CA MET A 509 -27.61 -35.83 -17.56
C MET A 509 -26.37 -35.94 -16.67
N VAL A 510 -26.50 -36.29 -15.38
CA VAL A 510 -25.38 -36.42 -14.42
C VAL A 510 -24.29 -37.33 -14.97
N GLY A 511 -23.04 -36.87 -14.92
CA GLY A 511 -21.87 -37.62 -15.37
C GLY A 511 -21.71 -37.70 -16.89
N ARG A 512 -22.60 -37.07 -17.67
CA ARG A 512 -22.40 -36.90 -19.11
C ARG A 512 -21.43 -35.76 -19.39
N GLN A 513 -20.69 -35.91 -20.48
CA GLN A 513 -19.90 -34.86 -21.09
C GLN A 513 -20.68 -34.35 -22.31
N LEU A 514 -20.95 -33.04 -22.35
CA LEU A 514 -21.70 -32.38 -23.43
C LEU A 514 -20.72 -31.71 -24.37
N SER A 515 -20.78 -32.02 -25.66
CA SER A 515 -19.92 -31.39 -26.66
C SER A 515 -20.64 -30.22 -27.32
N LEU A 516 -20.17 -28.99 -27.08
CA LEU A 516 -20.83 -27.76 -27.50
C LEU A 516 -20.04 -27.00 -28.56
N GLN A 517 -20.73 -26.49 -29.57
CA GLN A 517 -20.17 -25.64 -30.62
C GLN A 517 -21.12 -24.51 -30.98
N ALA A 518 -20.58 -23.44 -31.55
CA ALA A 518 -21.35 -22.38 -32.16
C ALA A 518 -20.89 -22.15 -33.60
N VAL A 519 -21.83 -21.81 -34.48
CA VAL A 519 -21.57 -21.45 -35.88
C VAL A 519 -22.14 -20.06 -36.12
N ALA A 520 -21.28 -19.08 -36.41
CA ALA A 520 -21.71 -17.75 -36.84
C ALA A 520 -21.88 -17.75 -38.36
N ILE A 521 -22.93 -17.06 -38.83
CA ILE A 521 -23.33 -16.92 -40.22
C ILE A 521 -23.46 -15.42 -40.50
N ASP A 522 -22.73 -14.89 -41.48
CA ASP A 522 -22.85 -13.49 -41.90
C ASP A 522 -24.00 -13.26 -42.89
N THR A 523 -24.20 -12.01 -43.30
CA THR A 523 -25.22 -11.65 -44.29
C THR A 523 -24.92 -12.13 -45.71
N ALA A 524 -23.65 -12.37 -46.06
CA ALA A 524 -23.22 -12.98 -47.31
C ALA A 524 -23.34 -14.52 -47.35
N GLY A 525 -23.64 -15.15 -46.20
CA GLY A 525 -23.77 -16.59 -46.03
C GLY A 525 -22.45 -17.32 -45.75
N GLN A 526 -21.36 -16.62 -45.43
CA GLN A 526 -20.13 -17.25 -44.94
C GLN A 526 -20.34 -17.72 -43.50
N THR A 527 -19.67 -18.82 -43.14
CA THR A 527 -19.85 -19.47 -41.85
C THR A 527 -18.53 -19.80 -41.20
N VAL A 528 -18.41 -19.56 -39.90
CA VAL A 528 -17.28 -19.98 -39.08
C VAL A 528 -17.80 -20.72 -37.85
N GLU A 529 -17.15 -21.83 -37.51
CA GLU A 529 -17.51 -22.67 -36.36
C GLU A 529 -16.43 -22.64 -35.28
N THR A 530 -16.85 -22.75 -34.01
CA THR A 530 -15.93 -22.88 -32.88
C THR A 530 -15.42 -24.33 -32.74
N LEU A 531 -14.26 -24.48 -32.11
CA LEU A 531 -13.84 -25.80 -31.62
C LEU A 531 -14.87 -26.34 -30.61
N PRO A 532 -15.08 -27.68 -30.56
CA PRO A 532 -15.92 -28.29 -29.53
C PRO A 532 -15.41 -27.98 -28.13
N GLN A 533 -16.28 -27.42 -27.29
CA GLN A 533 -16.04 -27.24 -25.86
C GLN A 533 -16.82 -28.31 -25.10
N GLU A 534 -16.09 -29.06 -24.29
CA GLU A 534 -16.65 -30.15 -23.51
C GLU A 534 -17.08 -29.65 -22.13
N VAL A 535 -18.34 -29.89 -21.77
CA VAL A 535 -18.91 -29.48 -20.48
C VAL A 535 -19.32 -30.71 -19.68
N THR A 536 -18.76 -30.87 -18.49
CA THR A 536 -19.08 -32.02 -17.62
C THR A 536 -20.28 -31.70 -16.73
N VAL A 537 -21.32 -32.53 -16.77
CA VAL A 537 -22.47 -32.38 -15.89
C VAL A 537 -22.16 -33.01 -14.53
N VAL A 538 -22.11 -32.19 -13.49
CA VAL A 538 -21.81 -32.59 -12.11
C VAL A 538 -23.08 -32.55 -11.26
N GLN A 539 -23.08 -33.25 -10.13
CA GLN A 539 -24.18 -33.17 -9.18
C GLN A 539 -24.16 -31.79 -8.49
N GLU A 540 -25.33 -31.17 -8.33
CA GLU A 540 -25.50 -29.90 -7.62
C GLU A 540 -24.85 -29.97 -6.23
N ARG A 541 -23.82 -29.14 -6.02
CA ARG A 541 -23.29 -28.90 -4.68
C ARG A 541 -24.24 -27.91 -4.02
N ASN A 542 -24.84 -28.27 -2.89
CA ASN A 542 -25.54 -27.32 -2.05
C ASN A 542 -24.51 -26.33 -1.47
N VAL A 543 -24.34 -25.20 -2.17
CA VAL A 543 -23.40 -24.17 -1.75
C VAL A 543 -24.12 -23.24 -0.77
N VAL A 544 -23.76 -23.31 0.50
CA VAL A 544 -24.36 -22.51 1.57
C VAL A 544 -23.38 -21.42 1.96
N VAL A 545 -23.80 -20.16 1.88
CA VAL A 545 -23.02 -19.03 2.39
C VAL A 545 -23.15 -18.95 3.92
N PRO A 546 -22.05 -18.79 4.66
CA PRO A 546 -22.08 -18.57 6.11
C PRO A 546 -22.96 -17.37 6.49
N ARG A 547 -23.47 -17.36 7.73
CA ARG A 547 -24.29 -16.23 8.20
C ARG A 547 -23.41 -15.00 8.42
N TYR A 548 -23.79 -13.89 7.80
CA TYR A 548 -23.13 -12.60 7.98
C TYR A 548 -24.14 -11.48 8.24
N ASN A 549 -23.64 -10.34 8.70
CA ASN A 549 -24.37 -9.12 8.93
C ASN A 549 -23.64 -7.95 8.25
N PHE A 550 -24.34 -7.13 7.48
CA PHE A 550 -23.77 -5.89 6.94
C PHE A 550 -23.93 -4.82 8.01
N GLU A 551 -22.84 -4.38 8.63
CA GLU A 551 -22.82 -3.54 9.83
C GLU A 551 -22.68 -2.06 9.49
N ASN A 552 -21.68 -1.71 8.68
CA ASN A 552 -21.43 -0.33 8.25
C ASN A 552 -21.56 -0.15 6.72
N PRO A 553 -22.02 1.01 6.23
CA PRO A 553 -22.53 2.11 7.05
C PRO A 553 -23.85 1.73 7.72
N LEU A 554 -24.24 2.47 8.76
CA LEU A 554 -25.59 2.34 9.31
C LEU A 554 -26.61 2.77 8.24
N ASP A 555 -27.80 2.16 8.26
CA ASP A 555 -28.85 2.54 7.32
C ASP A 555 -29.31 3.98 7.60
N GLY A 556 -29.27 4.83 6.58
CA GLY A 556 -29.53 6.27 6.67
C GLY A 556 -28.35 7.11 7.16
N LEU A 557 -27.11 6.57 7.22
CA LEU A 557 -25.92 7.33 7.60
C LEU A 557 -25.79 8.61 6.77
N ARG A 558 -25.43 9.72 7.42
CA ARG A 558 -25.20 11.01 6.78
C ARG A 558 -23.70 11.23 6.59
N VAL A 559 -23.30 11.58 5.38
CA VAL A 559 -21.91 11.88 4.99
C VAL A 559 -21.90 13.18 4.19
N VAL A 560 -20.85 13.99 4.34
CA VAL A 560 -20.65 15.18 3.50
C VAL A 560 -20.05 14.74 2.17
N GLU A 561 -20.44 15.36 1.06
CA GLU A 561 -19.88 15.06 -0.25
C GLU A 561 -18.34 15.11 -0.25
N SER A 562 -17.71 14.28 -1.08
CA SER A 562 -16.24 14.14 -1.17
C SER A 562 -15.52 13.70 0.11
N SER A 563 -16.25 13.30 1.16
CA SER A 563 -15.69 12.80 2.42
C SER A 563 -15.64 11.26 2.47
N PRO A 564 -14.67 10.66 3.18
CA PRO A 564 -14.56 9.19 3.32
C PRO A 564 -15.68 8.59 4.17
N TYR A 565 -16.06 7.33 3.94
CA TYR A 565 -16.95 6.53 4.79
C TYR A 565 -16.62 5.03 4.69
N LYS A 566 -16.98 4.27 5.73
CA LYS A 566 -16.63 2.85 5.91
C LYS A 566 -17.77 1.91 5.52
N LEU A 567 -17.42 0.80 4.87
CA LEU A 567 -18.26 -0.34 4.54
C LEU A 567 -17.76 -1.56 5.31
N GLN A 568 -18.63 -2.30 5.99
CA GLN A 568 -18.22 -3.41 6.87
C GLN A 568 -19.25 -4.53 6.95
N VAL A 569 -18.84 -5.77 6.71
CA VAL A 569 -19.61 -7.00 6.90
C VAL A 569 -18.97 -7.83 8.01
N ALA A 570 -19.75 -8.38 8.94
CA ALA A 570 -19.26 -9.23 10.02
C ALA A 570 -19.95 -10.60 10.04
N SER A 571 -19.21 -11.65 10.40
CA SER A 571 -19.73 -13.00 10.62
C SER A 571 -19.44 -13.44 12.04
N PHE A 572 -20.44 -13.96 12.75
CA PHE A 572 -20.27 -14.46 14.11
C PHE A 572 -19.62 -15.86 14.09
N LEU A 573 -18.55 -16.05 14.86
CA LEU A 573 -17.78 -17.30 14.93
C LEU A 573 -18.12 -18.17 16.14
N GLY A 574 -18.64 -17.57 17.21
CA GLY A 574 -19.01 -18.28 18.44
C GLY A 574 -18.73 -17.44 19.68
N THR A 575 -19.06 -18.02 20.84
CA THR A 575 -18.86 -17.38 22.15
C THR A 575 -17.66 -18.02 22.84
N LEU A 576 -16.69 -17.20 23.24
CA LEU A 576 -15.50 -17.65 23.93
C LEU A 576 -15.84 -18.19 25.33
N PRO A 577 -15.14 -19.24 25.82
CA PRO A 577 -13.99 -19.91 25.20
C PRO A 577 -14.37 -21.10 24.29
N GLU A 578 -15.67 -21.42 24.15
CA GLU A 578 -16.18 -22.63 23.49
C GLU A 578 -16.26 -22.48 21.95
N ILE A 579 -15.16 -22.09 21.30
CA ILE A 579 -15.09 -21.92 19.84
C ILE A 579 -14.26 -23.05 19.22
N GLU A 580 -14.87 -23.81 18.32
CA GLU A 580 -14.19 -24.88 17.56
C GLU A 580 -13.56 -24.37 16.25
N ASN A 581 -14.11 -23.30 15.65
CA ASN A 581 -13.67 -22.77 14.36
C ASN A 581 -13.47 -21.24 14.41
N TYR A 582 -12.26 -20.78 14.08
CA TYR A 582 -11.89 -19.36 14.01
C TYR A 582 -12.06 -18.75 12.60
N ARG A 583 -12.85 -19.43 11.75
CA ARG A 583 -13.14 -19.02 10.38
C ARG A 583 -14.60 -19.26 10.06
N SER A 584 -15.24 -18.30 9.40
CA SER A 584 -16.64 -18.37 8.99
C SER A 584 -16.84 -19.22 7.73
N GLY A 585 -15.81 -19.32 6.89
CA GLY A 585 -15.90 -19.87 5.53
C GLY A 585 -16.24 -18.83 4.46
N ILE A 586 -16.23 -17.54 4.80
CA ILE A 586 -16.24 -16.43 3.84
C ILE A 586 -14.82 -16.28 3.26
N ASN A 587 -14.74 -16.10 1.95
CA ASN A 587 -13.48 -15.96 1.20
C ASN A 587 -13.23 -14.48 0.82
N ARG A 588 -14.25 -13.77 0.35
CA ARG A 588 -14.15 -12.34 0.03
C ARG A 588 -15.50 -11.63 0.11
N VAL A 589 -15.46 -10.30 0.20
CA VAL A 589 -16.65 -9.43 0.16
C VAL A 589 -16.42 -8.29 -0.83
N GLU A 590 -17.37 -8.05 -1.74
CA GLU A 590 -17.38 -6.90 -2.65
C GLU A 590 -18.38 -5.84 -2.19
N PHE A 591 -18.08 -4.56 -2.40
CA PHE A 591 -18.94 -3.45 -2.01
C PHE A 591 -19.34 -2.57 -3.20
N TYR A 592 -20.58 -2.09 -3.18
CA TYR A 592 -21.23 -1.37 -4.28
C TYR A 592 -21.91 -0.10 -3.78
N VAL A 593 -21.93 0.93 -4.63
CA VAL A 593 -22.65 2.20 -4.43
C VAL A 593 -23.47 2.49 -5.68
N ASP A 594 -24.79 2.60 -5.56
CA ASP A 594 -25.74 2.71 -6.68
C ASP A 594 -25.50 1.67 -7.79
N GLY A 595 -25.13 0.46 -7.38
CA GLY A 595 -24.84 -0.66 -8.26
C GLY A 595 -23.45 -0.64 -8.92
N LEU A 596 -22.63 0.39 -8.70
CA LEU A 596 -21.24 0.46 -9.15
C LEU A 596 -20.31 -0.13 -8.07
N LYS A 597 -19.43 -1.06 -8.44
CA LYS A 597 -18.43 -1.63 -7.51
C LYS A 597 -17.43 -0.55 -7.10
N VAL A 598 -17.30 -0.33 -5.79
CA VAL A 598 -16.36 0.66 -5.21
C VAL A 598 -15.15 0.05 -4.52
N GLY A 599 -15.22 -1.24 -4.14
CA GLY A 599 -14.10 -1.93 -3.49
C GLY A 599 -14.40 -3.38 -3.13
N GLU A 600 -13.41 -4.08 -2.58
CA GLU A 600 -13.52 -5.46 -2.10
C GLU A 600 -12.52 -5.75 -0.96
N ALA A 601 -12.86 -6.71 -0.10
CA ALA A 601 -12.08 -7.16 1.05
C ALA A 601 -11.77 -8.67 0.95
N TYR A 602 -10.49 -9.03 1.08
CA TYR A 602 -10.01 -10.42 0.97
C TYR A 602 -9.58 -11.05 2.30
N TYR A 603 -9.45 -10.26 3.37
CA TYR A 603 -9.06 -10.75 4.69
C TYR A 603 -9.97 -10.16 5.76
N PRO A 604 -10.38 -10.97 6.76
CA PRO A 604 -11.13 -10.47 7.88
C PRO A 604 -10.25 -10.06 9.06
N ILE A 605 -10.77 -9.13 9.86
CA ILE A 605 -10.29 -8.79 11.19
C ILE A 605 -11.07 -9.64 12.19
N LEU A 606 -10.39 -10.27 13.14
CA LEU A 606 -11.07 -10.92 14.26
C LEU A 606 -11.38 -9.87 15.32
N GLU A 607 -12.66 -9.71 15.64
CA GLU A 607 -13.15 -8.71 16.58
C GLU A 607 -13.87 -9.41 17.73
N GLU A 608 -13.35 -9.27 18.95
CA GLU A 608 -14.03 -9.72 20.16
C GLU A 608 -15.01 -8.65 20.65
N ARG A 609 -16.27 -9.04 20.89
CA ARG A 609 -17.31 -8.15 21.37
C ARG A 609 -17.95 -8.71 22.65
N PRO A 610 -18.02 -7.95 23.75
CA PRO A 610 -18.68 -8.42 24.97
C PRO A 610 -20.20 -8.58 24.75
N GLN A 611 -20.81 -9.58 25.35
CA GLN A 611 -22.26 -9.78 25.27
C GLN A 611 -23.01 -8.75 26.12
N GLU A 612 -24.15 -8.26 25.62
CA GLU A 612 -24.99 -7.29 26.35
C GLU A 612 -25.54 -7.84 27.68
N ARG A 613 -25.70 -9.17 27.81
CA ARG A 613 -26.28 -9.79 29.01
C ARG A 613 -25.25 -10.12 30.09
N ASP A 614 -24.02 -10.41 29.68
CA ASP A 614 -22.89 -10.67 30.58
C ASP A 614 -21.61 -10.18 29.89
N PRO A 615 -21.10 -9.00 30.26
CA PRO A 615 -19.90 -8.43 29.66
C PRO A 615 -18.63 -9.27 29.82
N ASN A 616 -18.64 -10.26 30.73
CA ASN A 616 -17.52 -11.19 30.92
C ASN A 616 -17.50 -12.31 29.88
N VAL A 617 -18.60 -12.47 29.14
CA VAL A 617 -18.72 -13.43 28.05
C VAL A 617 -18.53 -12.68 26.74
N LYS A 618 -17.57 -13.10 25.92
CA LYS A 618 -17.21 -12.44 24.67
C LYS A 618 -17.61 -13.27 23.46
N ASP A 619 -18.17 -12.61 22.47
CA ASP A 619 -18.49 -13.13 21.15
C ASP A 619 -17.38 -12.77 20.16
N LEU A 620 -16.91 -13.75 19.39
CA LEU A 620 -15.89 -13.54 18.37
C LEU A 620 -16.55 -13.32 17.00
N PHE A 621 -16.14 -12.26 16.31
CA PHE A 621 -16.60 -11.91 14.98
C PHE A 621 -15.44 -11.92 13.98
N GLU A 622 -15.76 -12.28 12.75
CA GLU A 622 -14.91 -12.18 11.58
C GLU A 622 -15.40 -11.02 10.71
N VAL A 623 -14.58 -9.98 10.55
CA VAL A 623 -15.01 -8.66 10.06
C VAL A 623 -14.28 -8.24 8.79
N TRP A 624 -15.05 -7.98 7.73
CA TRP A 624 -14.60 -7.63 6.38
C TRP A 624 -14.90 -6.15 6.11
N GLN A 625 -13.91 -5.33 5.79
CA GLN A 625 -14.08 -3.86 5.70
C GLN A 625 -13.41 -3.20 4.49
N PHE A 626 -13.97 -2.07 4.03
CA PHE A 626 -13.44 -1.22 2.94
C PHE A 626 -13.82 0.27 3.16
N GLU A 627 -13.02 1.21 2.67
CA GLU A 627 -13.26 2.67 2.80
C GLU A 627 -13.41 3.34 1.43
N SER A 628 -14.44 4.18 1.25
CA SER A 628 -14.77 4.86 -0.01
C SER A 628 -15.06 6.34 0.19
N LEU A 629 -15.03 7.15 -0.87
CA LEU A 629 -15.37 8.58 -0.84
C LEU A 629 -16.82 8.81 -1.28
N ALA A 630 -17.54 9.71 -0.61
CA ALA A 630 -18.87 10.12 -0.99
C ALA A 630 -18.82 10.92 -2.31
N PRO A 631 -19.71 10.66 -3.29
CA PRO A 631 -19.75 11.41 -4.54
C PRO A 631 -20.14 12.88 -4.32
N SER A 632 -19.75 13.74 -5.27
CA SER A 632 -20.18 15.14 -5.30
C SER A 632 -21.64 15.28 -5.74
N ILE A 633 -22.32 16.30 -5.20
CA ILE A 633 -23.77 16.49 -5.38
C ILE A 633 -24.08 17.91 -5.86
N SER A 634 -25.21 18.09 -6.54
CA SER A 634 -25.67 19.41 -7.03
C SER A 634 -26.90 19.93 -6.27
N THR A 635 -27.24 19.28 -5.16
CA THR A 635 -28.38 19.59 -4.29
C THR A 635 -27.89 19.66 -2.85
N HIS A 636 -28.64 20.30 -1.95
CA HIS A 636 -28.26 20.39 -0.53
C HIS A 636 -28.15 19.00 0.16
N GLU A 637 -28.94 18.04 -0.32
CA GLU A 637 -28.91 16.64 0.13
C GLU A 637 -29.33 15.73 -1.04
N THR A 638 -28.77 14.52 -1.10
CA THR A 638 -29.23 13.40 -1.94
C THR A 638 -29.06 12.09 -1.19
N ALA A 639 -29.53 10.98 -1.73
CA ALA A 639 -29.34 9.66 -1.15
C ALA A 639 -28.93 8.63 -2.20
N VAL A 640 -27.95 7.81 -1.86
CA VAL A 640 -27.42 6.72 -2.68
C VAL A 640 -27.58 5.39 -1.93
N SER A 641 -27.73 4.31 -2.67
CA SER A 641 -27.80 2.96 -2.12
C SER A 641 -26.40 2.37 -2.00
N VAL A 642 -26.10 1.67 -0.90
CA VAL A 642 -24.87 0.90 -0.73
C VAL A 642 -25.19 -0.54 -0.41
N SER A 643 -24.48 -1.48 -1.02
CA SER A 643 -24.70 -2.91 -0.84
C SER A 643 -23.38 -3.68 -0.82
N ALA A 644 -23.41 -4.92 -0.35
CA ALA A 644 -22.26 -5.81 -0.34
C ALA A 644 -22.64 -7.18 -0.92
N ARG A 645 -21.70 -7.84 -1.58
CA ARG A 645 -21.82 -9.22 -2.07
C ARG A 645 -20.76 -10.09 -1.41
N VAL A 646 -21.19 -11.16 -0.74
CA VAL A 646 -20.34 -12.05 0.04
C VAL A 646 -20.12 -13.36 -0.72
N TYR A 647 -18.85 -13.77 -0.81
CA TYR A 647 -18.40 -14.98 -1.47
C TYR A 647 -17.86 -15.96 -0.44
N ALA A 648 -18.39 -17.18 -0.41
CA ALA A 648 -17.95 -18.26 0.47
C ALA A 648 -16.90 -19.16 -0.19
N GLU A 649 -16.04 -19.80 0.60
CA GLU A 649 -14.97 -20.70 0.14
C GLU A 649 -15.49 -21.90 -0.66
N ASN A 650 -16.72 -22.33 -0.38
CA ASN A 650 -17.39 -23.42 -1.11
C ASN A 650 -17.97 -22.99 -2.47
N GLY A 651 -17.78 -21.72 -2.86
CA GLY A 651 -18.26 -21.12 -4.11
C GLY A 651 -19.61 -20.41 -3.98
N GLY A 652 -20.11 -20.20 -2.77
CA GLY A 652 -21.45 -19.66 -2.54
C GLY A 652 -21.46 -18.15 -2.65
N GLU A 653 -22.55 -17.57 -3.14
CA GLU A 653 -22.69 -16.12 -3.27
C GLU A 653 -23.99 -15.64 -2.63
N SER A 654 -23.94 -14.50 -1.96
CA SER A 654 -25.12 -13.89 -1.33
C SER A 654 -24.98 -12.37 -1.28
N ASP A 655 -26.06 -11.66 -1.58
CA ASP A 655 -26.13 -10.19 -1.53
C ASP A 655 -26.68 -9.73 -0.18
N ALA A 656 -25.95 -8.84 0.48
CA ALA A 656 -26.40 -8.16 1.68
C ALA A 656 -27.55 -7.18 1.34
N PRO A 657 -28.50 -6.95 2.25
CA PRO A 657 -29.51 -5.91 2.09
C PRO A 657 -28.87 -4.55 1.83
N ALA A 658 -29.35 -3.85 0.80
CA ALA A 658 -28.89 -2.50 0.51
C ALA A 658 -29.29 -1.55 1.64
N LYS A 659 -28.38 -0.64 1.99
CA LYS A 659 -28.57 0.44 2.96
C LYS A 659 -28.55 1.78 2.25
N LEU A 660 -29.21 2.77 2.83
CA LEU A 660 -29.25 4.12 2.29
C LEU A 660 -28.15 4.99 2.91
N LEU A 661 -27.33 5.61 2.08
CA LEU A 661 -26.35 6.63 2.48
C LEU A 661 -26.86 8.00 2.04
N ARG A 662 -26.98 8.94 2.96
CA ARG A 662 -27.43 10.32 2.69
C ARG A 662 -26.23 11.23 2.55
N ILE A 663 -26.11 11.88 1.40
CA ILE A 663 -24.98 12.75 1.08
C ILE A 663 -25.45 14.20 1.19
N LEU A 664 -24.71 14.99 1.95
CA LEU A 664 -24.98 16.41 2.23
C LEU A 664 -24.00 17.31 1.47
N GLU A 665 -24.46 18.49 1.08
CA GLU A 665 -23.61 19.55 0.53
C GLU A 665 -22.68 20.06 1.64
N ASN A 666 -21.39 20.24 1.33
CA ASN A 666 -20.45 20.82 2.30
C ASN A 666 -20.83 22.28 2.62
N THR A 667 -20.62 22.75 3.84
CA THR A 667 -20.85 24.15 4.23
C THR A 667 -19.55 24.79 4.74
N PRO A 668 -19.33 26.12 4.57
CA PRO A 668 -18.13 26.76 5.12
C PRO A 668 -18.10 26.73 6.66
N PRO A 669 -16.91 26.74 7.29
CA PRO A 669 -16.79 26.70 8.74
C PRO A 669 -17.28 27.99 9.38
N VAL A 670 -17.58 27.94 10.68
CA VAL A 670 -17.90 29.12 11.50
C VAL A 670 -16.94 29.17 12.68
N THR A 671 -16.35 30.33 12.96
CA THR A 671 -15.35 30.51 14.04
C THR A 671 -15.67 31.70 14.95
N ARG A 672 -15.35 31.57 16.25
CA ARG A 672 -15.59 32.58 17.28
C ARG A 672 -14.54 32.51 18.41
N VAL A 673 -14.01 33.65 18.84
CA VAL A 673 -13.23 33.75 20.10
C VAL A 673 -14.17 33.71 21.31
N LYS A 674 -14.07 32.67 22.17
CA LYS A 674 -14.85 32.50 23.41
C LYS A 674 -14.22 33.22 24.60
N SER A 675 -12.91 33.06 24.74
CA SER A 675 -12.11 33.67 25.79
C SER A 675 -10.88 34.31 25.13
N PRO A 676 -10.41 35.47 25.57
CA PRO A 676 -11.05 36.35 26.55
C PRO A 676 -12.41 36.86 26.07
N VAL A 677 -13.32 37.10 27.01
CA VAL A 677 -14.60 37.77 26.70
C VAL A 677 -14.37 39.28 26.52
N THR A 678 -15.28 39.95 25.82
CA THR A 678 -15.23 41.41 25.69
C THR A 678 -15.20 42.08 27.08
N GLY A 679 -14.14 42.84 27.37
CA GLY A 679 -13.95 43.52 28.66
C GLY A 679 -13.06 42.79 29.67
N ALA A 680 -12.55 41.59 29.34
CA ALA A 680 -11.48 40.94 30.09
C ALA A 680 -10.23 41.81 30.16
N ILE A 681 -9.38 41.58 31.16
CA ILE A 681 -8.15 42.33 31.39
C ILE A 681 -7.00 41.32 31.45
N ALA A 682 -5.89 41.64 30.82
CA ALA A 682 -4.66 40.88 30.95
C ALA A 682 -3.67 41.58 31.90
N THR A 683 -2.84 40.84 32.62
CA THR A 683 -1.80 41.38 33.50
C THR A 683 -0.43 41.24 32.82
N VAL A 684 0.49 42.18 33.02
CA VAL A 684 1.86 42.08 32.50
C VAL A 684 2.56 40.87 33.11
N GLY A 685 3.27 40.10 32.29
CA GLY A 685 3.89 38.83 32.69
C GLY A 685 2.91 37.65 32.66
N GLN A 686 1.61 37.90 32.43
CA GLN A 686 0.62 36.85 32.22
C GLN A 686 0.79 36.24 30.82
N ILE A 687 0.65 34.92 30.75
CA ILE A 687 0.35 34.22 29.51
C ILE A 687 -1.18 34.22 29.35
N LEU A 688 -1.71 35.05 28.46
CA LEU A 688 -3.15 35.20 28.23
C LEU A 688 -3.69 33.97 27.48
N PRO A 689 -4.57 33.16 28.08
CA PRO A 689 -5.23 32.06 27.39
C PRO A 689 -6.33 32.62 26.45
N ILE A 690 -6.39 32.09 25.24
CA ILE A 690 -7.35 32.48 24.21
C ILE A 690 -8.03 31.20 23.71
N GLU A 691 -9.33 31.10 23.91
CA GLU A 691 -10.15 29.97 23.48
C GLU A 691 -10.90 30.34 22.20
N ILE A 692 -10.72 29.57 21.13
CA ILE A 692 -11.43 29.75 19.85
C ILE A 692 -12.36 28.57 19.62
N GLU A 693 -13.66 28.84 19.50
CA GLU A 693 -14.67 27.88 19.05
C GLU A 693 -14.72 27.84 17.53
N VAL A 694 -14.69 26.65 16.96
CA VAL A 694 -14.93 26.43 15.53
C VAL A 694 -15.98 25.35 15.37
N SER A 695 -16.87 25.56 14.42
CA SER A 695 -17.92 24.61 14.07
C SER A 695 -18.03 24.45 12.57
N ASP A 696 -18.11 23.21 12.12
CA ASP A 696 -18.11 22.83 10.71
C ASP A 696 -18.71 21.42 10.56
N ASP A 697 -19.29 21.10 9.40
CA ASP A 697 -19.85 19.77 9.09
C ASP A 697 -18.79 18.74 8.69
N THR A 698 -17.58 19.21 8.38
CA THR A 698 -16.38 18.41 8.12
C THR A 698 -15.31 18.55 9.20
N LEU A 699 -15.65 19.16 10.34
CA LEU A 699 -14.73 19.43 11.45
C LEU A 699 -13.88 18.22 11.88
N ALA A 700 -14.48 17.03 11.90
CA ALA A 700 -13.78 15.80 12.31
C ALA A 700 -12.73 15.32 11.29
N LEU A 701 -12.86 15.69 10.02
CA LEU A 701 -11.96 15.30 8.92
C LEU A 701 -10.68 16.13 8.89
N GLY A 702 -10.71 17.35 9.42
CA GLY A 702 -9.60 18.28 9.37
C GLY A 702 -10.08 19.72 9.22
N THR A 703 -9.62 20.63 10.07
CA THR A 703 -9.89 22.07 9.94
C THR A 703 -8.68 22.83 10.46
N ASP A 704 -8.19 23.82 9.70
CA ASP A 704 -7.13 24.73 10.15
C ASP A 704 -7.76 25.95 10.82
N ILE A 705 -7.33 26.25 12.05
CA ILE A 705 -7.81 27.34 12.88
C ILE A 705 -6.66 28.27 13.19
N GLU A 706 -6.79 29.54 12.81
CA GLU A 706 -5.80 30.57 13.02
C GLU A 706 -6.26 31.66 13.97
N LEU A 707 -5.34 32.18 14.78
CA LEU A 707 -5.51 33.37 15.61
C LEU A 707 -4.79 34.56 14.98
N LEU A 708 -5.53 35.66 14.84
CA LEU A 708 -5.07 36.93 14.30
C LEU A 708 -4.99 37.98 15.41
N LEU A 709 -3.89 38.75 15.42
CA LEU A 709 -3.73 39.93 16.27
C LEU A 709 -3.55 41.15 15.37
N ASN A 710 -4.42 42.14 15.53
CA ASN A 710 -4.43 43.35 14.70
C ASN A 710 -4.53 43.10 13.17
N GLY A 711 -4.99 41.91 12.76
CA GLY A 711 -5.15 41.50 11.36
C GLY A 711 -4.04 40.61 10.81
N ASP A 712 -2.96 40.41 11.57
CA ASP A 712 -1.86 39.52 11.20
C ASP A 712 -2.03 38.15 11.87
N THR A 713 -1.83 37.05 11.12
CA THR A 713 -1.84 35.69 11.68
C THR A 713 -0.64 35.50 12.61
N ILE A 714 -0.91 35.16 13.87
CA ILE A 714 0.13 34.95 14.90
C ILE A 714 0.39 33.45 15.11
N ILE A 715 -0.64 32.62 15.06
CA ILE A 715 -0.55 31.17 15.30
C ILE A 715 -1.67 30.43 14.56
N SER A 716 -1.39 29.21 14.10
CA SER A 716 -2.32 28.32 13.39
C SER A 716 -2.28 26.91 14.01
N ARG A 717 -3.41 26.21 14.05
CA ARG A 717 -3.56 24.83 14.55
C ARG A 717 -4.50 24.04 13.66
N HIS A 718 -4.16 22.79 13.40
CA HIS A 718 -5.02 21.84 12.70
C HIS A 718 -5.82 20.99 13.72
N TYR A 719 -7.12 20.80 13.51
CA TYR A 719 -8.00 19.95 14.32
C TYR A 719 -8.59 18.82 13.48
N SER A 720 -8.60 17.60 14.03
CA SER A 720 -9.31 16.44 13.48
C SER A 720 -9.77 15.50 14.62
N ASN A 721 -10.72 14.58 14.36
CA ASN A 721 -11.24 13.64 15.36
C ASN A 721 -11.39 12.22 14.78
N VAL A 722 -10.45 11.35 15.13
CA VAL A 722 -10.32 9.99 14.58
C VAL A 722 -11.51 9.09 14.93
N GLU A 723 -12.10 9.22 16.13
CA GLU A 723 -13.24 8.40 16.56
C GLU A 723 -14.50 8.71 15.75
N LYS A 724 -14.78 10.00 15.49
CA LYS A 724 -15.90 10.41 14.66
C LYS A 724 -15.70 10.03 13.20
N VAL A 725 -14.46 10.07 12.72
CA VAL A 725 -14.08 9.57 11.39
C VAL A 725 -14.36 8.07 11.28
N ALA A 726 -14.04 7.29 12.31
CA ALA A 726 -14.22 5.83 12.32
C ALA A 726 -15.70 5.38 12.21
N VAL A 727 -16.63 6.18 12.74
CA VAL A 727 -18.09 5.90 12.67
C VAL A 727 -18.71 6.38 11.35
N GLY A 728 -17.99 7.17 10.55
CA GLY A 728 -18.46 7.71 9.27
C GLY A 728 -19.65 8.68 9.39
N ALA A 729 -19.99 9.09 10.62
CA ALA A 729 -21.12 9.95 10.92
C ALA A 729 -20.66 11.41 10.91
N PHE A 730 -20.53 11.96 9.70
CA PHE A 730 -20.15 13.35 9.52
C PHE A 730 -21.39 14.24 9.60
N GLY A 731 -21.25 15.30 10.36
CA GLY A 731 -22.30 16.26 10.62
C GLY A 731 -21.72 17.42 11.41
N TYR A 732 -22.55 18.45 11.63
CA TYR A 732 -22.14 19.68 12.28
C TYR A 732 -21.46 19.42 13.64
N GLY A 733 -20.15 19.61 13.65
CA GLY A 733 -19.29 19.50 14.83
C GLY A 733 -19.00 20.87 15.41
N VAL A 734 -18.62 20.90 16.69
CA VAL A 734 -18.08 22.08 17.35
C VAL A 734 -16.87 21.64 18.16
N THR A 735 -15.78 22.40 18.10
CA THR A 735 -14.58 22.22 18.92
C THR A 735 -14.14 23.55 19.49
N THR A 736 -13.35 23.53 20.55
CA THR A 736 -12.71 24.72 21.12
C THR A 736 -11.21 24.45 21.22
N LEU A 737 -10.39 25.38 20.75
CA LEU A 737 -8.94 25.30 20.81
C LEU A 737 -8.38 26.41 21.68
N ASP A 738 -7.39 26.04 22.48
CA ASP A 738 -6.72 26.95 23.39
C ASP A 738 -5.39 27.41 22.78
N PHE A 739 -5.21 28.72 22.76
CA PHE A 739 -4.00 29.41 22.37
C PHE A 739 -3.46 30.18 23.57
N SER A 740 -2.16 30.43 23.58
CA SER A 740 -1.50 31.23 24.60
C SER A 740 -0.81 32.43 23.95
N PHE A 741 -0.95 33.60 24.58
CA PHE A 741 -0.31 34.82 24.13
C PHE A 741 0.38 35.50 25.32
N GLU A 742 1.71 35.64 25.25
CA GLU A 742 2.49 36.29 26.32
C GLU A 742 2.28 37.80 26.31
N VAL A 743 1.88 38.36 27.45
CA VAL A 743 1.62 39.80 27.61
C VAL A 743 2.87 40.50 28.11
N SER A 744 3.64 41.02 27.15
CA SER A 744 4.88 41.76 27.41
C SER A 744 4.64 43.12 28.05
N GLU A 745 5.67 43.66 28.71
CA GLU A 745 5.64 44.99 29.35
C GLU A 745 5.39 46.12 28.34
N GLU A 746 5.77 45.95 27.07
CA GLU A 746 5.54 46.92 25.99
C GLU A 746 4.05 47.15 25.69
N LEU A 747 3.22 46.16 26.04
CA LEU A 747 1.76 46.19 25.86
C LEU A 747 1.05 46.88 27.03
N LEU A 748 1.76 47.30 28.08
CA LEU A 748 1.18 47.99 29.23
C LEU A 748 0.42 49.25 28.79
N GLY A 749 -0.88 49.29 29.10
CA GLY A 749 -1.77 50.38 28.71
C GLY A 749 -2.30 50.33 27.28
N GLN A 750 -1.89 49.35 26.46
CA GLN A 750 -2.47 49.10 25.13
C GLN A 750 -3.73 48.20 25.21
N SER A 751 -4.34 47.91 24.05
CA SER A 751 -5.46 46.96 23.94
C SER A 751 -5.24 45.98 22.80
N LEU A 752 -5.25 44.68 23.10
CA LEU A 752 -5.10 43.59 22.14
C LEU A 752 -6.38 43.42 21.33
N ARG A 753 -6.29 43.31 20.00
CA ARG A 753 -7.43 43.08 19.09
C ARG A 753 -7.35 41.68 18.46
N LEU A 754 -8.07 40.73 19.05
CA LEU A 754 -8.03 39.32 18.70
C LEU A 754 -9.16 38.95 17.72
N GLN A 755 -8.87 38.12 16.73
CA GLN A 755 -9.83 37.57 15.75
C GLN A 755 -9.40 36.16 15.35
N SER A 756 -10.30 35.28 14.90
CA SER A 756 -9.94 33.96 14.39
C SER A 756 -10.36 33.74 12.92
N ARG A 757 -9.62 32.87 12.22
CA ARG A 757 -9.89 32.39 10.86
C ARG A 757 -9.98 30.86 10.87
N ALA A 758 -10.92 30.27 10.15
CA ALA A 758 -11.04 28.81 10.00
C ALA A 758 -11.09 28.40 8.53
N LEU A 759 -10.44 27.29 8.19
CA LEU A 759 -10.38 26.68 6.86
C LEU A 759 -10.75 25.19 6.98
N ASP A 760 -11.82 24.74 6.33
CA ASP A 760 -12.32 23.36 6.44
C ASP A 760 -11.49 22.34 5.61
N PHE A 761 -11.85 21.05 5.70
CA PHE A 761 -11.19 19.96 4.96
C PHE A 761 -11.25 20.18 3.43
N HIS A 762 -12.30 20.85 2.95
CA HIS A 762 -12.55 21.15 1.55
C HIS A 762 -12.06 22.55 1.13
N GLN A 763 -11.23 23.22 1.93
CA GLN A 763 -10.61 24.51 1.66
C GLN A 763 -11.58 25.71 1.59
N ARG A 764 -12.72 25.69 2.30
CA ARG A 764 -13.61 26.85 2.48
C ARG A 764 -13.26 27.60 3.75
N GLU A 765 -13.33 28.94 3.73
CA GLU A 765 -12.86 29.80 4.82
C GLU A 765 -13.95 30.68 5.48
N SER A 766 -13.72 31.06 6.76
CA SER A 766 -14.48 32.10 7.47
C SER A 766 -13.68 32.85 8.55
N LEU A 767 -14.20 34.01 9.01
CA LEU A 767 -13.60 34.88 10.02
C LEU A 767 -14.56 35.19 11.18
N SER A 768 -14.04 35.37 12.40
CA SER A 768 -14.82 35.75 13.58
C SER A 768 -15.03 37.26 13.75
N GLU A 769 -15.88 37.64 14.70
CA GLU A 769 -15.89 38.99 15.27
C GLU A 769 -14.61 39.28 16.07
N GLN A 770 -14.29 40.58 16.29
CA GLN A 770 -13.08 41.02 16.98
C GLN A 770 -13.29 41.22 18.49
N VAL A 771 -12.36 40.73 19.32
CA VAL A 771 -12.32 40.87 20.79
C VAL A 771 -11.23 41.85 21.22
N ILE A 772 -11.52 42.75 22.17
CA ILE A 772 -10.59 43.79 22.65
C ILE A 772 -10.26 43.59 24.14
N VAL A 773 -8.96 43.54 24.50
CA VAL A 773 -8.46 43.24 25.87
C VAL A 773 -7.42 44.27 26.34
N PRO A 774 -7.68 45.09 27.39
CA PRO A 774 -6.69 45.98 28.02
C PRO A 774 -5.71 45.27 28.99
N VAL A 775 -4.54 45.89 29.28
CA VAL A 775 -3.42 45.30 30.08
C VAL A 775 -3.11 46.03 31.44
N LYS A 776 -2.83 45.33 32.58
CA LYS A 776 -2.61 45.79 34.01
C LYS A 776 -1.44 45.07 34.81
N ALA A 777 -1.33 45.17 36.17
CA ALA A 777 -0.21 44.70 37.07
C ALA A 777 -0.62 43.74 38.26
N ASP A 778 0.33 43.10 39.00
CA ASP A 778 0.30 41.85 39.90
C ASP A 778 0.16 42.00 41.49
N GLN A 779 -0.17 40.94 42.31
CA GLN A 779 -0.43 40.90 43.80
C GLN A 779 0.22 39.71 44.64
N MET A 780 0.00 39.55 46.00
CA MET A 780 0.68 38.59 46.97
C MET A 780 -0.17 37.34 47.46
N PRO A 781 0.44 36.21 47.99
CA PRO A 781 -0.23 34.90 48.31
C PRO A 781 -0.70 34.59 49.77
N THR A 782 -1.38 33.44 50.03
CA THR A 782 -1.93 32.96 51.35
C THR A 782 -1.87 31.41 51.62
N ILE A 783 -1.81 30.86 52.88
CA ILE A 783 -1.63 29.39 53.21
C ILE A 783 -2.30 28.82 54.53
N ALA A 784 -2.66 27.51 54.61
CA ALA A 784 -3.04 26.71 55.84
C ALA A 784 -2.82 25.15 55.78
N ILE A 785 -2.52 24.44 56.89
CA ILE A 785 -2.38 22.95 56.96
C ILE A 785 -3.74 22.21 56.97
N SER A 786 -3.86 21.09 56.24
CA SER A 786 -5.07 20.27 56.14
C SER A 786 -4.94 18.79 56.54
N HIS A 787 -3.73 18.20 56.58
CA HIS A 787 -3.49 16.83 57.06
C HIS A 787 -2.07 16.67 57.65
N PRO A 788 -1.84 15.84 58.69
CA PRO A 788 -2.83 15.11 59.48
C PRO A 788 -3.77 16.06 60.24
N ALA A 789 -4.92 15.53 60.64
CA ALA A 789 -5.80 16.27 61.53
C ALA A 789 -5.16 16.35 62.92
N GLU A 790 -5.48 17.43 63.64
CA GLU A 790 -5.10 17.60 65.04
C GLU A 790 -5.48 16.35 65.87
N GLY A 791 -4.49 15.72 66.49
CA GLY A 791 -4.62 14.55 67.36
C GLY A 791 -4.52 13.17 66.68
N ALA A 792 -4.13 13.06 65.41
CA ALA A 792 -4.06 11.78 64.67
C ALA A 792 -3.12 10.72 65.30
N HIS A 793 -3.39 9.42 65.07
CA HIS A 793 -2.56 8.29 65.50
C HIS A 793 -2.07 7.50 64.27
N ILE A 794 -0.77 7.22 64.18
CA ILE A 794 -0.06 6.71 62.99
C ILE A 794 0.70 5.43 63.36
N THR A 795 0.81 4.41 62.50
CA THR A 795 1.54 3.17 62.82
C THR A 795 3.00 3.21 62.33
N SER A 796 3.94 2.68 63.12
CA SER A 796 5.38 2.64 62.84
C SER A 796 5.70 1.75 61.66
N GLY A 797 6.59 2.21 60.78
CA GLY A 797 6.90 1.52 59.54
C GLY A 797 5.87 1.76 58.44
N VAL A 798 4.80 2.52 58.73
CA VAL A 798 3.84 3.01 57.74
C VAL A 798 4.08 4.51 57.53
N PRO A 799 4.31 5.00 56.31
CA PRO A 799 4.47 6.43 56.03
C PRO A 799 3.20 7.25 56.30
N VAL A 800 3.35 8.53 56.68
CA VAL A 800 2.25 9.49 56.88
C VAL A 800 2.36 10.69 55.94
N GLU A 801 1.23 11.13 55.39
CA GLU A 801 1.19 12.28 54.49
C GLU A 801 0.89 13.59 55.24
N LEU A 802 1.54 14.67 54.85
CA LEU A 802 1.28 16.05 55.28
C LEU A 802 0.62 16.80 54.12
N ARG A 803 -0.35 17.71 54.36
CA ARG A 803 -1.00 18.50 53.28
C ARG A 803 -1.28 19.96 53.67
N ALA A 804 -1.24 20.88 52.69
CA ALA A 804 -1.54 22.32 52.87
C ALA A 804 -2.38 22.95 51.71
N ASN A 805 -3.16 23.99 52.02
CA ASN A 805 -4.01 24.76 51.11
C ASN A 805 -3.46 26.19 50.88
N VAL A 806 -3.40 26.68 49.64
CA VAL A 806 -2.75 27.96 49.22
C VAL A 806 -3.55 28.72 48.14
N ALA A 807 -3.45 30.07 48.03
CA ALA A 807 -4.01 30.89 46.93
C ALA A 807 -3.20 32.17 46.55
N ASP A 808 -3.20 32.57 45.25
CA ASP A 808 -2.54 33.75 44.61
C ASP A 808 -3.19 34.15 43.25
N ASP A 809 -2.93 35.33 42.66
CA ASP A 809 -3.51 35.78 41.36
C ASP A 809 -2.70 35.43 40.09
N LEU A 810 -1.39 35.14 40.22
CA LEU A 810 -0.58 34.62 39.12
C LEU A 810 -0.14 33.17 39.32
N GLY A 811 0.28 32.79 40.53
CA GLY A 811 0.66 31.40 40.82
C GLY A 811 1.66 31.23 41.96
N ILE A 812 1.79 29.99 42.44
CA ILE A 812 2.63 29.61 43.59
C ILE A 812 3.90 28.88 43.10
N ASP A 813 5.04 29.14 43.72
CA ASP A 813 6.32 28.47 43.46
C ASP A 813 6.50 27.21 44.32
N TYR A 814 6.44 27.31 45.65
CA TYR A 814 6.54 26.15 46.54
C TYR A 814 6.02 26.35 47.96
N VAL A 815 5.81 25.22 48.66
CA VAL A 815 5.43 25.09 50.07
C VAL A 815 6.45 24.26 50.85
N ASP A 816 6.97 24.79 51.96
CA ASP A 816 7.86 24.06 52.87
C ASP A 816 7.05 23.49 54.06
N PHE A 817 7.23 22.20 54.37
CA PHE A 817 6.59 21.48 55.49
C PHE A 817 7.56 21.20 56.63
N TYR A 818 7.08 21.35 57.86
CA TYR A 818 7.88 21.20 59.08
C TYR A 818 7.29 20.18 60.04
N ILE A 819 8.14 19.34 60.67
CA ILE A 819 7.80 18.54 61.86
C ILE A 819 8.79 18.88 62.99
N ASN A 820 8.28 19.23 64.17
CA ASN A 820 9.06 19.60 65.35
C ASN A 820 10.16 20.65 65.04
N GLU A 821 9.79 21.71 64.31
CA GLU A 821 10.65 22.83 63.86
C GLU A 821 11.70 22.46 62.78
N GLN A 822 11.73 21.23 62.29
CA GLN A 822 12.62 20.82 61.22
C GLN A 822 11.86 20.71 59.90
N ILE A 823 12.44 21.25 58.83
CA ILE A 823 11.88 21.05 57.50
C ILE A 823 11.98 19.55 57.18
N VAL A 824 10.83 18.94 56.90
CA VAL A 824 10.76 17.53 56.51
C VAL A 824 10.63 17.38 55.01
N GLY A 825 10.06 18.37 54.32
CA GLY A 825 9.93 18.36 52.87
C GLY A 825 9.51 19.70 52.30
N THR A 826 9.76 19.88 51.01
CA THR A 826 9.33 21.01 50.20
C THR A 826 8.54 20.47 49.03
N ASP A 827 7.40 21.07 48.74
CA ASP A 827 6.57 20.70 47.60
C ASP A 827 6.36 21.90 46.67
N HIS A 828 6.68 21.70 45.40
CA HIS A 828 6.56 22.69 44.33
C HIS A 828 5.24 22.54 43.54
N GLN A 829 4.41 21.54 43.84
CA GLN A 829 3.22 21.23 43.05
C GLN A 829 1.97 21.07 43.91
N ALA A 830 0.88 21.73 43.52
CA ALA A 830 -0.41 21.54 44.17
C ALA A 830 -1.06 20.21 43.72
N PRO A 831 -1.75 19.44 44.60
CA PRO A 831 -2.03 19.74 46.00
C PRO A 831 -0.78 19.54 46.87
N PHE A 832 -0.39 20.61 47.59
CA PHE A 832 0.86 20.61 48.33
C PHE A 832 0.82 19.56 49.43
N ALA A 833 1.69 18.55 49.32
CA ALA A 833 1.75 17.40 50.19
C ALA A 833 3.17 16.85 50.34
N PHE A 834 3.42 16.17 51.45
CA PHE A 834 4.70 15.50 51.68
C PHE A 834 4.54 14.21 52.47
N ILE A 835 5.16 13.12 52.01
CA ILE A 835 5.14 11.84 52.73
C ILE A 835 6.33 11.79 53.71
N TYR A 836 6.01 11.67 54.98
CA TYR A 836 6.96 11.48 56.06
C TYR A 836 7.04 9.99 56.44
N ASP A 837 8.19 9.36 56.16
CA ASP A 837 8.45 7.97 56.54
C ASP A 837 8.58 7.84 58.07
N THR A 838 7.74 6.99 58.65
CA THR A 838 7.79 6.75 60.09
C THR A 838 8.81 5.67 60.43
N PRO A 839 9.54 5.80 61.56
CA PRO A 839 10.50 4.78 61.99
C PRO A 839 9.87 3.38 62.10
N THR A 840 10.56 2.34 61.63
CA THR A 840 10.16 0.92 61.83
C THR A 840 10.56 0.45 63.23
N LEU A 841 9.71 -0.38 63.88
CA LEU A 841 9.97 -1.00 65.19
C LEU A 841 10.13 -0.03 66.37
N ILE A 842 9.05 0.68 66.72
CA ILE A 842 9.07 1.52 67.91
C ILE A 842 8.85 0.72 69.21
N GLU A 843 9.49 1.15 70.30
CA GLU A 843 9.29 0.55 71.64
C GLU A 843 8.05 1.09 72.35
N SER A 844 7.68 2.37 72.14
CA SER A 844 6.54 3.06 72.76
C SER A 844 6.08 4.26 71.91
N GLU A 845 4.86 4.76 72.16
CA GLU A 845 4.23 5.83 71.36
C GLU A 845 4.84 7.24 71.58
N GLN A 846 4.83 8.12 70.54
CA GLN A 846 5.50 9.45 70.55
C GLN A 846 4.65 10.57 69.90
N PRO A 847 4.69 11.85 70.39
CA PRO A 847 3.98 12.99 69.80
C PRO A 847 4.77 13.79 68.73
N LEU A 848 4.07 14.41 67.76
CA LEU A 848 4.62 15.18 66.62
C LEU A 848 3.93 16.56 66.46
N THR A 849 4.64 17.65 66.11
CA THR A 849 4.11 19.02 65.83
C THR A 849 4.38 19.44 64.38
N ILE A 850 3.43 20.01 63.63
CA ILE A 850 3.48 20.14 62.14
C ILE A 850 3.00 21.53 61.64
N PHE A 851 3.69 22.21 60.69
CA PHE A 851 3.26 23.50 60.02
C PHE A 851 3.90 23.73 58.63
N ALA A 852 3.54 24.80 57.88
CA ALA A 852 4.09 25.12 56.54
C ALA A 852 4.22 26.63 56.14
N ASP A 853 5.08 26.92 55.16
CA ASP A 853 5.35 28.26 54.53
C ASP A 853 5.13 28.23 53.00
N VAL A 854 4.76 29.36 52.36
CA VAL A 854 4.53 29.45 50.90
C VAL A 854 5.20 30.65 50.21
N THR A 855 5.65 30.45 48.97
CA THR A 855 6.26 31.47 48.09
C THR A 855 5.53 31.51 46.72
N ASP A 856 5.23 32.69 46.17
CA ASP A 856 4.62 32.85 44.83
C ASP A 856 5.64 32.92 43.67
N THR A 857 5.14 32.92 42.43
CA THR A 857 5.97 32.98 41.20
C THR A 857 6.72 34.31 41.00
N ALA A 858 6.31 35.35 41.72
CA ALA A 858 6.97 36.66 41.75
C ALA A 858 7.95 36.82 42.95
N GLY A 859 8.06 35.81 43.81
CA GLY A 859 8.94 35.76 44.98
C GLY A 859 8.37 36.34 46.28
N GLN A 860 7.06 36.48 46.42
CA GLN A 860 6.38 36.99 47.63
C GLN A 860 5.98 35.83 48.59
N ILE A 861 6.04 36.01 49.93
CA ILE A 861 6.05 34.89 50.94
C ILE A 861 4.97 35.04 52.05
N ALA A 862 4.34 33.91 52.50
CA ALA A 862 3.39 33.80 53.63
C ALA A 862 3.52 32.49 54.48
N ARG A 863 2.99 32.41 55.74
CA ARG A 863 3.15 31.27 56.71
C ARG A 863 1.83 30.77 57.35
N SER A 864 1.72 29.47 57.68
CA SER A 864 0.56 28.81 58.31
C SER A 864 0.57 28.74 59.85
N ASN A 865 -0.55 28.29 60.45
CA ASN A 865 -0.64 27.88 61.88
C ASN A 865 -0.20 26.39 62.10
N PRO A 866 0.30 25.98 63.30
CA PRO A 866 0.76 24.60 63.60
C PRO A 866 -0.31 23.61 64.16
N ILE A 867 -0.10 22.28 64.00
CA ILE A 867 -0.97 21.15 64.47
C ILE A 867 -0.18 19.99 65.18
N MET A 868 -0.82 19.10 65.97
CA MET A 868 -0.17 17.98 66.72
C MET A 868 -0.69 16.54 66.38
N ALA A 869 0.15 15.46 66.47
CA ALA A 869 -0.19 14.02 66.19
C ALA A 869 0.61 12.97 67.05
N THR A 870 0.35 11.64 66.95
CA THR A 870 0.96 10.50 67.73
C THR A 870 1.34 9.25 66.86
N LEU A 871 2.37 8.43 67.23
CA LEU A 871 2.90 7.24 66.47
C LEU A 871 2.89 5.87 67.26
N GLY A 872 2.51 4.68 66.68
CA GLY A 872 2.20 3.30 67.25
C GLY A 872 2.86 2.03 66.56
N LYS A 873 2.52 0.72 66.80
CA LYS A 873 3.24 -0.56 66.33
C LYS A 873 2.46 -1.57 65.38
N ASP A 874 3.11 -2.58 64.71
CA ASP A 874 2.54 -3.61 63.73
C ASP A 874 2.47 -5.12 64.20
N GLU A 875 1.50 -5.94 63.69
CA GLU A 875 1.09 -7.27 64.25
C GLU A 875 0.59 -8.48 63.32
N LEU A 876 0.84 -8.65 61.98
CA LEU A 876 0.26 -9.74 61.06
C LEU A 876 1.25 -10.62 60.17
N PRO A 877 0.90 -11.85 59.59
CA PRO A 877 1.80 -12.78 58.76
C PRO A 877 1.44 -13.23 57.25
N PRO A 878 2.36 -13.90 56.42
CA PRO A 878 2.33 -14.12 54.90
C PRO A 878 1.75 -15.44 54.17
N VAL A 879 1.60 -15.52 52.79
CA VAL A 879 0.95 -16.61 51.90
C VAL A 879 1.62 -16.95 50.47
N ILE A 880 1.43 -18.14 49.77
CA ILE A 880 2.09 -18.64 48.45
C ILE A 880 1.22 -19.39 47.33
N ASN A 881 1.61 -19.45 46.01
CA ASN A 881 0.93 -20.11 44.80
C ASN A 881 1.85 -20.58 43.58
N LEU A 882 1.50 -21.62 42.76
CA LEU A 882 2.20 -22.16 41.54
C LEU A 882 1.43 -21.85 40.21
N ALA A 883 2.13 -21.40 39.16
CA ALA A 883 1.55 -20.81 37.95
C ALA A 883 1.85 -21.51 36.60
N SER A 884 2.99 -22.21 36.46
CA SER A 884 3.31 -23.00 35.25
C SER A 884 4.18 -24.22 35.62
N PRO A 885 4.07 -25.37 34.93
CA PRO A 885 3.03 -25.70 33.97
C PRO A 885 1.65 -25.68 34.64
N SER A 886 0.62 -25.31 33.88
CA SER A 886 -0.73 -25.18 34.43
C SER A 886 -1.15 -26.52 35.03
N ILE A 887 -1.59 -26.51 36.28
CA ILE A 887 -2.14 -27.71 36.93
C ILE A 887 -3.34 -28.17 36.11
N ASN A 888 -3.18 -29.30 35.43
CA ASN A 888 -4.16 -29.84 34.49
C ASN A 888 -4.75 -31.17 34.96
N GLY A 889 -4.45 -31.56 36.21
CA GLY A 889 -5.12 -32.62 36.93
C GLY A 889 -4.81 -32.55 38.42
N THR A 890 -5.51 -33.38 39.19
CA THR A 890 -5.19 -33.63 40.61
C THR A 890 -5.09 -35.13 40.76
N ASP A 891 -3.97 -35.62 41.27
CA ASP A 891 -3.79 -37.04 41.60
C ASP A 891 -3.59 -37.17 43.11
N ALA A 892 -4.42 -37.98 43.75
CA ALA A 892 -4.42 -38.21 45.20
C ALA A 892 -4.50 -36.96 46.13
N GLY A 893 -4.95 -35.81 45.62
CA GLY A 893 -5.08 -34.56 46.38
C GLY A 893 -3.90 -33.60 46.20
N ASP A 894 -2.89 -34.03 45.44
CA ASP A 894 -1.81 -33.17 44.98
C ASP A 894 -2.12 -32.68 43.58
N ASP A 895 -1.88 -31.38 43.38
CA ASP A 895 -2.05 -30.73 42.10
C ASP A 895 -0.92 -31.16 41.15
N ILE A 896 -1.30 -31.73 40.00
CA ILE A 896 -0.36 -32.27 39.01
C ILE A 896 -0.51 -31.58 37.65
N SER A 897 0.58 -31.58 36.89
CA SER A 897 0.58 -31.15 35.49
C SER A 897 1.22 -32.20 34.60
N ALA A 898 0.49 -32.66 33.58
CA ALA A 898 0.97 -33.57 32.54
C ALA A 898 1.78 -32.80 31.49
N VAL A 899 2.96 -33.32 31.17
CA VAL A 899 3.91 -32.71 30.24
C VAL A 899 4.35 -33.73 29.20
N VAL A 900 4.67 -33.25 27.99
CA VAL A 900 5.04 -34.12 26.87
C VAL A 900 6.44 -34.68 27.11
N ALA A 901 6.60 -36.00 26.95
CA ALA A 901 7.89 -36.63 27.18
C ALA A 901 8.94 -36.10 26.18
N SER A 902 10.13 -35.76 26.71
CA SER A 902 11.24 -35.18 25.94
C SER A 902 10.95 -33.79 25.34
N SER A 903 10.02 -33.03 25.92
CA SER A 903 9.89 -31.59 25.69
C SER A 903 10.54 -30.78 26.81
N GLU A 904 10.84 -29.52 26.52
CA GLU A 904 11.26 -28.53 27.51
C GLU A 904 10.01 -27.83 28.08
N ILE A 905 10.03 -27.54 29.39
CA ILE A 905 8.97 -26.83 30.12
C ILE A 905 9.60 -25.85 31.12
N VAL A 906 8.83 -24.88 31.60
CA VAL A 906 9.22 -23.85 32.57
C VAL A 906 8.28 -23.90 33.78
N ILE A 907 8.79 -23.50 34.95
CA ILE A 907 8.06 -23.59 36.22
C ILE A 907 8.02 -22.20 36.90
N LYS A 908 6.83 -21.72 37.34
CA LYS A 908 6.62 -20.37 37.92
C LYS A 908 5.83 -20.38 39.26
N VAL A 909 6.20 -19.60 40.30
CA VAL A 909 5.62 -19.58 41.70
C VAL A 909 5.58 -18.13 42.31
N THR A 910 4.64 -17.77 43.24
CA THR A 910 4.42 -16.38 43.85
C THR A 910 3.92 -16.33 45.34
N GLY A 911 4.09 -15.22 46.13
CA GLY A 911 3.57 -15.03 47.56
C GLY A 911 3.51 -13.57 48.18
N TYR A 912 2.71 -13.29 49.27
CA TYR A 912 2.30 -11.91 49.79
C TYR A 912 2.07 -11.68 51.35
N ASP A 913 2.16 -10.40 51.88
CA ASP A 913 1.92 -9.89 53.31
C ASP A 913 1.62 -8.34 53.46
N ASN A 914 1.16 -7.81 54.62
CA ASN A 914 0.85 -6.38 54.85
C ASN A 914 2.05 -5.46 55.15
N VAL A 915 3.18 -6.04 55.54
CA VAL A 915 4.48 -5.33 55.64
C VAL A 915 5.58 -5.93 54.76
N GLY A 916 5.29 -7.04 54.05
CA GLY A 916 6.11 -7.63 52.97
C GLY A 916 6.55 -9.10 53.19
N VAL A 917 6.98 -9.81 52.13
CA VAL A 917 7.44 -11.23 52.18
C VAL A 917 8.92 -11.38 51.86
N ASP A 918 9.58 -12.36 52.49
CA ASP A 918 11.05 -12.49 52.51
C ASP A 918 11.66 -13.64 51.65
N ARG A 919 11.04 -14.83 51.44
CA ARG A 919 11.65 -15.97 50.64
C ARG A 919 10.70 -17.10 50.15
N VAL A 920 11.12 -17.91 49.14
CA VAL A 920 10.39 -19.06 48.50
C VAL A 920 11.27 -20.32 48.17
N GLU A 921 10.73 -21.56 48.09
CA GLU A 921 11.48 -22.81 47.81
C GLU A 921 10.78 -23.84 46.87
N LEU A 922 11.52 -24.58 46.01
CA LEU A 922 11.04 -25.54 44.97
C LEU A 922 11.82 -26.89 44.95
N PHE A 923 11.18 -28.03 44.66
CA PHE A 923 11.78 -29.40 44.74
C PHE A 923 11.45 -30.28 43.50
N GLY A 924 12.25 -31.32 43.20
CA GLY A 924 12.03 -32.28 42.09
C GLY A 924 12.76 -31.97 40.76
N VAL A 925 13.58 -30.91 40.75
CA VAL A 925 14.26 -30.36 39.57
C VAL A 925 15.76 -30.31 39.80
N LYS A 926 16.55 -30.81 38.85
CA LYS A 926 18.02 -30.78 38.94
C LYS A 926 18.66 -30.14 37.72
N LYS A 927 19.63 -29.27 37.95
CA LYS A 927 20.51 -28.79 36.89
C LYS A 927 21.57 -29.84 36.54
N ILE A 928 21.66 -30.19 35.26
CA ILE A 928 22.70 -31.07 34.71
C ILE A 928 23.56 -30.25 33.74
N ASP A 929 24.88 -30.27 33.95
CA ASP A 929 25.81 -29.47 33.15
C ASP A 929 25.81 -29.89 31.69
N GLY A 930 25.67 -28.90 30.80
CA GLY A 930 25.57 -29.10 29.35
C GLY A 930 24.21 -29.58 28.85
N VAL A 931 23.25 -29.84 29.73
CA VAL A 931 21.88 -30.30 29.38
C VAL A 931 20.80 -29.34 29.90
N GLY A 932 21.02 -28.63 31.01
CA GLY A 932 20.06 -27.68 31.57
C GLY A 932 19.32 -28.21 32.80
N TYR A 933 18.19 -27.61 33.17
CA TYR A 933 17.35 -28.08 34.26
C TYR A 933 16.50 -29.24 33.77
N VAL A 934 16.67 -30.39 34.39
CA VAL A 934 15.97 -31.60 34.03
C VAL A 934 15.06 -31.95 35.20
N LEU A 935 13.79 -32.19 34.88
CA LEU A 935 12.87 -32.83 35.79
C LEU A 935 13.38 -34.22 36.11
N THR A 936 13.93 -34.40 37.30
CA THR A 936 14.43 -35.71 37.76
C THR A 936 13.32 -36.51 38.43
N GLY A 937 12.27 -35.83 38.91
CA GLY A 937 11.21 -36.42 39.72
C GLY A 937 11.69 -36.85 41.10
N ALA A 938 12.89 -36.42 41.52
CA ALA A 938 13.46 -36.75 42.82
C ALA A 938 13.33 -35.57 43.79
N GLU A 939 12.56 -35.73 44.87
CA GLU A 939 12.33 -34.70 45.91
C GLU A 939 13.62 -34.22 46.61
N THR A 940 14.72 -34.96 46.47
CA THR A 940 16.02 -34.58 47.00
C THR A 940 16.72 -33.50 46.18
N ASP A 941 16.29 -33.23 44.95
CA ASP A 941 16.82 -32.16 44.13
C ASP A 941 15.99 -30.87 44.39
N LYS A 942 16.60 -29.82 44.98
CA LYS A 942 15.94 -28.60 45.50
C LYS A 942 16.53 -27.31 44.94
N LEU A 943 15.69 -26.29 44.75
CA LEU A 943 16.01 -24.89 44.45
C LEU A 943 15.35 -23.94 45.48
N THR A 944 15.97 -22.78 45.75
CA THR A 944 15.47 -21.75 46.69
C THR A 944 15.62 -20.37 46.05
N GLY A 945 14.64 -19.48 46.25
CA GLY A 945 14.57 -18.15 45.65
C GLY A 945 14.11 -17.07 46.62
#